data_AF-A0A2H0FQD7-F1
#
_entry.id   AF-A0A2H0FQD7-F1
#
_cell.length_a   1.000
_cell.length_b   1.000
_cell.length_c   1.000
_cell.angle_alpha   90.00
_cell.angle_beta   90.00
_cell.angle_gamma   90.00
#
_symmetry.space_group_name_H-M   'P 1'
#
loop_
_entity.id
_entity.type
_entity.pdbx_description
1 polymer ?
#
loop_
_entity_poly.entity_id
_entity_poly.type
_entity_poly.pdbx_seq_one_letter_code
_entity_poly.pdbx_strand_id
1 'polypeptide(L)'
;MKLKIFILFLLVNLISAQSIDESWKLYDDSEVALIEITINPENLSWIYNNVQSDSMHYATFNFKNKWIDETIDSIGFRLRGNTSRGSAKKSFKISFNSFVNGKDFYNVEKLNLNGEHNDPSIVRSKLCWDIYNKIGIPSSRAAHAAVYINGEYYGLYISAEHIDEEFLQKNTADDSGNLWRCLWPADLTYRGSNEEDYFPYNSDETPYSLKTNEDEYDYSKLAKLISTINLTPNQYWIDSLENILAIPEFLKYLAVNTLVGSWDDYRSLMNNYYLYYEPNSKIFHWIPYDYDNTFGIDWFDVDWANANPYSYPKANNGSRPLSDKIMQNAQYRNLYSHFIEFINSTVLLDSEFDRNIDRLHTMITPFVEADNYRTRDYQFTVNQFHRSYTSSGFNELHVKRGIKEFIKLRAASLPNMISYLNADPLAYKINYEPKFPSADDTIYVFVSAFSHVGIENVRIVFNNGNLSIAELYPMTFSPIAGTKIVEESDRWIGIIPPLGENGFGSFQIQVVDSNSAQSTFPRNGSIYISAPQLTDNQIVINEILAKNDSLNQDLSGQYEDWLELYNSANETIDLSGLFLTDNMSNLPKWQFPSGTLIEPNSYLIIWCDEDASQQGIHSNFKLSADGEFVAIIDKDEKTIIDSITFPQQSANISFGRFPNGEDNWIFMNPSPEAKNVNVVSVNDQNIVTKFELSQNYPNPFGDLPKKPSSTSFGNPSTKIKYSIYAAAEKHNSPLQQNTVIKVYDILGREVATLVNKQQKSGSYEVIFDASNLTTGIYFYKLQSGNFVETKKMIFIK
;
A
#
# COMPACT_ATOMS: atom_id res chain seq x y z
N MET A 1 13.31 -52.77 40.49
CA MET A 1 14.17 -51.77 39.82
C MET A 1 13.72 -51.70 38.37
N LYS A 2 12.98 -50.65 38.00
CA LYS A 2 12.21 -50.55 36.76
C LYS A 2 13.00 -49.81 35.67
N LEU A 3 12.96 -50.39 34.48
CA LEU A 3 13.22 -49.82 33.15
C LEU A 3 12.65 -48.38 33.04
N LYS A 4 13.44 -47.42 32.54
CA LYS A 4 12.91 -46.12 32.09
C LYS A 4 13.48 -45.72 30.73
N ILE A 5 12.52 -45.41 29.87
CA ILE A 5 12.52 -45.12 28.45
C ILE A 5 13.23 -43.78 28.18
N PHE A 6 14.07 -43.75 27.15
CA PHE A 6 14.57 -42.50 26.56
C PHE A 6 13.48 -41.96 25.63
N ILE A 7 12.82 -40.87 26.02
CA ILE A 7 11.89 -40.11 25.18
C ILE A 7 12.71 -39.01 24.50
N LEU A 8 12.77 -39.05 23.17
CA LEU A 8 13.33 -38.01 22.32
C LEU A 8 12.28 -36.90 22.22
N PHE A 9 12.50 -35.75 22.88
CA PHE A 9 11.72 -34.54 22.64
C PHE A 9 12.37 -33.78 21.48
N LEU A 10 11.68 -33.74 20.34
CA LEU A 10 11.92 -32.76 19.28
C LEU A 10 11.54 -31.38 19.82
N LEU A 11 12.50 -30.47 19.93
CA LEU A 11 12.25 -29.04 20.08
C LEU A 11 12.06 -28.46 18.67
N VAL A 12 10.82 -28.14 18.34
CA VAL A 12 10.43 -27.34 17.18
C VAL A 12 10.71 -25.88 17.54
N ASN A 13 11.68 -25.26 16.88
CA ASN A 13 11.87 -23.81 16.94
C ASN A 13 10.90 -23.17 15.94
N LEU A 14 9.83 -22.55 16.44
CA LEU A 14 9.01 -21.60 15.67
C LEU A 14 9.68 -20.24 15.83
N ILE A 15 10.35 -19.79 14.77
CA ILE A 15 10.82 -18.41 14.63
C ILE A 15 9.68 -17.68 13.93
N SER A 16 9.03 -16.74 14.62
CA SER A 16 8.13 -15.77 14.00
C SER A 16 8.98 -14.76 13.22
N ALA A 17 9.32 -15.10 11.97
CA ALA A 17 9.87 -14.14 11.05
C ALA A 17 8.76 -13.13 10.74
N GLN A 18 9.02 -11.83 10.95
CA GLN A 18 8.24 -10.78 10.32
C GLN A 18 8.38 -11.03 8.82
N SER A 19 7.35 -11.59 8.19
CA SER A 19 7.48 -12.03 6.81
C SER A 19 7.53 -10.77 5.95
N ILE A 20 8.68 -10.51 5.34
CA ILE A 20 8.75 -9.68 4.14
C ILE A 20 7.67 -10.23 3.20
N ASP A 21 6.73 -9.40 2.74
CA ASP A 21 5.73 -9.87 1.76
C ASP A 21 6.49 -10.37 0.52
N GLU A 22 6.54 -11.68 0.35
CA GLU A 22 7.20 -12.33 -0.77
C GLU A 22 6.20 -12.72 -1.87
N SER A 23 4.90 -12.44 -1.67
CA SER A 23 3.85 -12.80 -2.62
C SER A 23 4.01 -12.14 -3.99
N TRP A 24 4.75 -11.03 -4.08
CA TRP A 24 5.11 -10.42 -5.36
C TRP A 24 5.82 -11.40 -6.31
N LYS A 25 6.56 -12.38 -5.78
CA LYS A 25 7.26 -13.41 -6.58
C LYS A 25 6.28 -14.30 -7.35
N LEU A 26 5.06 -14.49 -6.85
CA LEU A 26 4.00 -15.28 -7.51
C LEU A 26 3.39 -14.54 -8.71
N TYR A 27 3.45 -13.22 -8.69
CA TYR A 27 2.84 -12.34 -9.69
C TYR A 27 3.89 -11.61 -10.56
N ASP A 28 5.16 -12.02 -10.46
CA ASP A 28 6.18 -11.62 -11.44
C ASP A 28 5.76 -12.13 -12.82
N ASP A 29 5.57 -11.20 -13.74
CA ASP A 29 5.06 -11.48 -15.09
C ASP A 29 6.17 -11.39 -16.15
N SER A 30 7.44 -11.54 -15.75
CA SER A 30 8.58 -11.54 -16.67
C SER A 30 8.69 -12.83 -17.49
N GLU A 31 8.04 -13.89 -17.04
CA GLU A 31 7.86 -15.17 -17.73
C GLU A 31 6.51 -15.81 -17.39
N VAL A 32 6.15 -16.88 -18.10
CA VAL A 32 4.99 -17.71 -17.75
C VAL A 32 5.41 -18.73 -16.69
N ALA A 33 4.78 -18.68 -15.52
CA ALA A 33 5.02 -19.65 -14.46
C ALA A 33 4.52 -21.05 -14.87
N LEU A 34 5.13 -22.10 -14.34
CA LEU A 34 4.65 -23.47 -14.44
C LEU A 34 3.92 -23.83 -13.14
N ILE A 35 2.72 -24.37 -13.26
CA ILE A 35 1.94 -24.89 -12.13
C ILE A 35 1.54 -26.33 -12.43
N GLU A 36 2.03 -27.27 -11.64
CA GLU A 36 1.68 -28.68 -11.77
C GLU A 36 0.85 -29.14 -10.56
N ILE A 37 -0.36 -29.63 -10.82
CA ILE A 37 -1.26 -30.19 -9.81
C ILE A 37 -1.25 -31.70 -9.93
N THR A 38 -0.97 -32.40 -8.83
CA THR A 38 -1.16 -33.84 -8.72
C THR A 38 -2.35 -34.12 -7.81
N ILE A 39 -3.36 -34.81 -8.32
CA ILE A 39 -4.61 -35.10 -7.61
C ILE A 39 -5.10 -36.51 -7.95
N ASN A 40 -5.74 -37.19 -6.98
CA ASN A 40 -6.38 -38.48 -7.25
C ASN A 40 -7.34 -38.37 -8.45
N PRO A 41 -7.19 -39.19 -9.51
CA PRO A 41 -8.05 -39.14 -10.69
C PRO A 41 -9.56 -39.28 -10.38
N GLU A 42 -9.93 -40.03 -9.34
CA GLU A 42 -11.33 -40.14 -8.90
C GLU A 42 -11.86 -38.82 -8.33
N ASN A 43 -11.04 -38.09 -7.56
CA ASN A 43 -11.40 -36.76 -7.07
C ASN A 43 -11.53 -35.77 -8.22
N LEU A 44 -10.60 -35.79 -9.19
CA LEU A 44 -10.68 -34.93 -10.36
C LEU A 44 -11.94 -35.21 -11.18
N SER A 45 -12.27 -36.49 -11.40
CA SER A 45 -13.52 -36.88 -12.05
C SER A 45 -14.74 -36.41 -11.26
N TRP A 46 -14.71 -36.53 -9.93
CA TRP A 46 -15.77 -36.03 -9.07
C TRP A 46 -15.96 -34.52 -9.21
N ILE A 47 -14.87 -33.73 -9.18
CA ILE A 47 -14.90 -32.27 -9.35
C ILE A 47 -15.59 -31.90 -10.68
N TYR A 48 -15.25 -32.61 -11.76
CA TYR A 48 -15.83 -32.37 -13.09
C TYR A 48 -17.30 -32.78 -13.20
N ASN A 49 -17.75 -33.76 -12.40
CA ASN A 49 -19.14 -34.19 -12.34
C ASN A 49 -20.00 -33.36 -11.38
N ASN A 50 -19.37 -32.55 -10.49
CA ASN A 50 -20.04 -31.77 -9.46
C ASN A 50 -19.66 -30.29 -9.56
N VAL A 51 -19.87 -29.70 -10.75
CA VAL A 51 -19.30 -28.38 -11.09
C VAL A 51 -19.72 -27.23 -10.16
N GLN A 52 -20.88 -27.34 -9.51
CA GLN A 52 -21.39 -26.34 -8.56
C GLN A 52 -20.85 -26.51 -7.13
N SER A 53 -20.07 -27.55 -6.85
CA SER A 53 -19.55 -27.80 -5.51
C SER A 53 -18.40 -26.85 -5.15
N ASP A 54 -18.39 -26.38 -3.90
CA ASP A 54 -17.26 -25.69 -3.27
C ASP A 54 -16.37 -26.61 -2.42
N SER A 55 -16.58 -27.92 -2.46
CA SER A 55 -15.76 -28.89 -1.73
C SER A 55 -14.31 -28.89 -2.22
N MET A 56 -13.38 -28.73 -1.28
CA MET A 56 -11.94 -28.82 -1.54
C MET A 56 -11.49 -30.28 -1.58
N HIS A 57 -10.66 -30.63 -2.57
CA HIS A 57 -10.06 -31.95 -2.67
C HIS A 57 -8.56 -31.90 -2.47
N TYR A 58 -8.03 -32.92 -1.81
CA TYR A 58 -6.60 -33.06 -1.56
C TYR A 58 -5.81 -33.13 -2.88
N ALA A 59 -4.79 -32.29 -2.99
CA ALA A 59 -3.84 -32.30 -4.09
C ALA A 59 -2.43 -31.89 -3.63
N THR A 60 -1.47 -32.11 -4.51
CA THR A 60 -0.11 -31.56 -4.43
C THR A 60 0.05 -30.49 -5.50
N PHE A 61 0.71 -29.39 -5.15
CA PHE A 61 0.95 -28.23 -5.99
C PHE A 61 2.46 -28.04 -6.16
N ASN A 62 2.97 -28.06 -7.38
CA ASN A 62 4.31 -27.58 -7.70
C ASN A 62 4.17 -26.24 -8.44
N PHE A 63 4.95 -25.26 -8.01
CA PHE A 63 5.06 -23.96 -8.67
C PHE A 63 6.50 -23.68 -9.04
N LYS A 64 6.67 -23.23 -10.28
CA LYS A 64 7.98 -22.88 -10.80
C LYS A 64 7.94 -21.60 -11.63
N ASN A 65 8.81 -20.67 -11.28
CA ASN A 65 9.22 -19.54 -12.10
C ASN A 65 10.70 -19.22 -11.81
N LYS A 66 11.15 -18.04 -12.22
CA LYS A 66 12.51 -17.54 -12.02
C LYS A 66 12.93 -17.46 -10.55
N TRP A 67 11.96 -17.27 -9.65
CA TRP A 67 12.19 -17.00 -8.23
C TRP A 67 11.95 -18.24 -7.36
N ILE A 68 10.98 -19.07 -7.75
CA ILE A 68 10.44 -20.16 -6.94
C ILE A 68 10.50 -21.45 -7.77
N ASP A 69 10.92 -22.55 -7.15
CA ASP A 69 10.80 -23.91 -7.69
C ASP A 69 10.51 -24.84 -6.51
N GLU A 70 9.23 -24.90 -6.12
CA GLU A 70 8.81 -25.52 -4.86
C GLU A 70 7.57 -26.38 -5.03
N THR A 71 7.53 -27.46 -4.26
CA THR A 71 6.37 -28.37 -4.18
C THR A 71 5.76 -28.31 -2.79
N ILE A 72 4.45 -28.12 -2.77
CA ILE A 72 3.63 -28.12 -1.57
C ILE A 72 2.59 -29.24 -1.67
N ASP A 73 2.62 -30.13 -0.70
CA ASP A 73 1.58 -31.15 -0.56
C ASP A 73 0.43 -30.69 0.37
N SER A 74 -0.66 -31.44 0.37
CA SER A 74 -1.84 -31.21 1.21
C SER A 74 -2.55 -29.88 0.96
N ILE A 75 -2.64 -29.47 -0.30
CA ILE A 75 -3.44 -28.31 -0.71
C ILE A 75 -4.90 -28.70 -0.99
N GLY A 76 -5.81 -27.74 -0.84
CA GLY A 76 -7.17 -27.77 -1.35
C GLY A 76 -7.23 -27.37 -2.82
N PHE A 77 -7.86 -28.21 -3.64
CA PHE A 77 -8.08 -27.96 -5.06
C PHE A 77 -9.55 -28.16 -5.44
N ARG A 78 -10.12 -27.19 -6.16
CA ARG A 78 -11.51 -27.23 -6.65
C ARG A 78 -11.73 -26.32 -7.86
N LEU A 79 -12.94 -26.35 -8.43
CA LEU A 79 -13.36 -25.35 -9.40
C LEU A 79 -13.65 -23.99 -8.75
N ARG A 80 -13.50 -22.92 -9.54
CA ARG A 80 -13.87 -21.56 -9.14
C ARG A 80 -14.81 -20.87 -10.12
N GLY A 81 -15.39 -19.77 -9.65
CA GLY A 81 -16.26 -18.86 -10.40
C GLY A 81 -17.74 -19.15 -10.17
N ASN A 82 -18.59 -18.52 -10.96
CA ASN A 82 -20.03 -18.77 -11.00
C ASN A 82 -20.37 -19.46 -12.33
N THR A 83 -20.62 -18.68 -13.37
CA THR A 83 -20.91 -19.16 -14.73
C THR A 83 -19.76 -19.98 -15.33
N SER A 84 -18.51 -19.60 -15.04
CA SER A 84 -17.30 -20.26 -15.57
C SER A 84 -17.14 -21.71 -15.13
N ARG A 85 -17.85 -22.15 -14.08
CA ARG A 85 -17.88 -23.56 -13.66
C ARG A 85 -18.46 -24.48 -14.74
N GLY A 86 -19.37 -23.94 -15.56
CA GLY A 86 -19.96 -24.64 -16.69
C GLY A 86 -19.02 -24.77 -17.89
N SER A 87 -18.03 -23.89 -18.02
CA SER A 87 -17.15 -23.80 -19.19
C SER A 87 -16.32 -25.05 -19.40
N ALA A 88 -16.10 -25.45 -20.65
CA ALA A 88 -15.30 -26.61 -21.01
C ALA A 88 -13.83 -26.43 -20.59
N LYS A 89 -13.28 -25.22 -20.75
CA LYS A 89 -12.05 -24.80 -20.05
C LYS A 89 -12.40 -24.29 -18.66
N LYS A 90 -12.20 -25.16 -17.67
CA LYS A 90 -12.51 -24.90 -16.26
C LYS A 90 -11.54 -23.89 -15.65
N SER A 91 -11.98 -23.12 -14.66
CA SER A 91 -11.13 -22.31 -13.78
C SER A 91 -11.01 -23.01 -12.42
N PHE A 92 -9.86 -22.87 -11.75
CA PHE A 92 -9.55 -23.56 -10.51
C PHE A 92 -9.24 -22.60 -9.36
N LYS A 93 -9.52 -23.03 -8.13
CA LYS A 93 -9.04 -22.40 -6.91
C LYS A 93 -8.12 -23.36 -6.17
N ILE A 94 -7.01 -22.83 -5.70
CA ILE A 94 -6.04 -23.48 -4.83
C ILE A 94 -6.13 -22.81 -3.45
N SER A 95 -6.11 -23.62 -2.40
CA SER A 95 -6.03 -23.18 -1.01
C SER A 95 -4.93 -23.96 -0.31
N PHE A 96 -3.96 -23.26 0.25
CA PHE A 96 -2.83 -23.86 0.95
C PHE A 96 -3.18 -24.28 2.38
N ASN A 97 -4.19 -23.65 2.98
CA ASN A 97 -4.60 -23.87 4.36
C ASN A 97 -5.81 -24.80 4.55
N SER A 98 -6.50 -25.23 3.49
CA SER A 98 -7.73 -26.05 3.61
C SER A 98 -7.59 -27.37 4.38
N PHE A 99 -6.42 -28.03 4.29
CA PHE A 99 -6.16 -29.29 5.00
C PHE A 99 -5.09 -29.16 6.08
N VAL A 100 -4.34 -28.05 6.09
CA VAL A 100 -3.31 -27.74 7.07
C VAL A 100 -3.47 -26.27 7.46
N ASN A 101 -4.15 -26.02 8.58
CA ASN A 101 -4.43 -24.66 9.04
C ASN A 101 -3.14 -23.84 9.21
N GLY A 102 -3.22 -22.55 8.90
CA GLY A 102 -2.10 -21.60 9.03
C GLY A 102 -0.99 -21.76 8.01
N LYS A 103 -1.21 -22.55 6.95
CA LYS A 103 -0.24 -22.73 5.86
C LYS A 103 -0.50 -21.72 4.73
N ASP A 104 0.48 -20.87 4.48
CA ASP A 104 0.53 -20.01 3.28
C ASP A 104 1.54 -20.54 2.24
N PHE A 105 1.52 -19.92 1.06
CA PHE A 105 2.59 -20.02 0.08
C PHE A 105 3.06 -18.63 -0.31
N TYR A 106 4.22 -18.20 0.20
CA TYR A 106 4.75 -16.85 -0.05
C TYR A 106 3.71 -15.77 0.32
N ASN A 107 3.14 -15.82 1.53
CA ASN A 107 2.21 -14.81 2.05
C ASN A 107 0.85 -14.72 1.32
N VAL A 108 0.42 -15.82 0.72
CA VAL A 108 -0.97 -15.99 0.28
C VAL A 108 -1.49 -17.36 0.72
N GLU A 109 -2.71 -17.42 1.23
CA GLU A 109 -3.37 -18.69 1.53
C GLU A 109 -4.08 -19.30 0.33
N LYS A 110 -4.41 -18.48 -0.68
CA LYS A 110 -5.26 -18.87 -1.80
C LYS A 110 -4.70 -18.32 -3.12
N LEU A 111 -4.84 -19.11 -4.18
CA LEU A 111 -4.55 -18.71 -5.55
C LEU A 111 -5.71 -19.06 -6.47
N ASN A 112 -6.00 -18.17 -7.40
CA ASN A 112 -7.02 -18.39 -8.42
C ASN A 112 -6.39 -18.59 -9.79
N LEU A 113 -6.76 -19.67 -10.46
CA LEU A 113 -6.35 -19.96 -11.85
C LEU A 113 -7.55 -19.77 -12.77
N ASN A 114 -7.56 -18.67 -13.51
CA ASN A 114 -8.61 -18.34 -14.46
C ASN A 114 -8.30 -18.88 -15.85
N GLY A 115 -9.23 -19.66 -16.40
CA GLY A 115 -9.11 -20.20 -17.75
C GLY A 115 -9.36 -19.16 -18.85
N GLU A 116 -9.94 -18.00 -18.51
CA GLU A 116 -10.26 -16.87 -19.42
C GLU A 116 -10.95 -17.35 -20.71
N HIS A 117 -11.90 -18.30 -20.57
CA HIS A 117 -12.40 -19.10 -21.70
C HIS A 117 -13.15 -18.28 -22.77
N ASN A 118 -13.70 -17.12 -22.40
CA ASN A 118 -14.39 -16.18 -23.29
C ASN A 118 -13.44 -15.12 -23.88
N ASP A 119 -12.20 -14.99 -23.39
CA ASP A 119 -11.23 -14.02 -23.88
C ASP A 119 -10.26 -14.71 -24.87
N PRO A 120 -10.33 -14.44 -26.19
CA PRO A 120 -9.40 -15.02 -27.15
C PRO A 120 -7.95 -14.55 -26.94
N SER A 121 -7.72 -13.47 -26.19
CA SER A 121 -6.40 -12.89 -25.94
C SER A 121 -5.74 -13.41 -24.65
N ILE A 122 -6.55 -13.84 -23.68
CA ILE A 122 -6.16 -14.30 -22.34
C ILE A 122 -5.38 -13.22 -21.56
N VAL A 123 -5.62 -11.93 -21.83
CA VAL A 123 -4.89 -10.82 -21.16
C VAL A 123 -5.78 -9.68 -20.67
N ARG A 124 -7.06 -9.63 -21.07
CA ARG A 124 -7.94 -8.47 -20.80
C ARG A 124 -8.06 -8.16 -19.30
N SER A 125 -8.32 -9.18 -18.49
CA SER A 125 -8.40 -9.07 -17.03
C SER A 125 -7.11 -8.50 -16.42
N LYS A 126 -5.96 -9.06 -16.82
CA LYS A 126 -4.63 -8.59 -16.36
C LYS A 126 -4.38 -7.13 -16.72
N LEU A 127 -4.65 -6.73 -17.97
CA LEU A 127 -4.44 -5.35 -18.41
C LEU A 127 -5.26 -4.36 -17.57
N CYS A 128 -6.50 -4.72 -17.21
CA CYS A 128 -7.35 -3.87 -16.36
C CYS A 128 -6.80 -3.73 -14.94
N TRP A 129 -6.39 -4.82 -14.29
CA TRP A 129 -5.78 -4.74 -12.97
C TRP A 129 -4.44 -3.98 -12.99
N ASP A 130 -3.61 -4.18 -14.03
CA ASP A 130 -2.37 -3.42 -14.21
C ASP A 130 -2.65 -1.91 -14.36
N ILE A 131 -3.74 -1.50 -15.02
CA ILE A 131 -4.16 -0.09 -15.12
C ILE A 131 -4.52 0.45 -13.73
N TYR A 132 -5.34 -0.26 -12.96
CA TYR A 132 -5.74 0.17 -11.61
C TYR A 132 -4.54 0.33 -10.68
N ASN A 133 -3.64 -0.66 -10.65
CA ASN A 133 -2.42 -0.60 -9.85
C ASN A 133 -1.51 0.57 -10.29
N LYS A 134 -1.38 0.83 -11.59
CA LYS A 134 -0.59 1.98 -12.11
C LYS A 134 -1.14 3.34 -11.67
N ILE A 135 -2.46 3.48 -11.47
CA ILE A 135 -3.09 4.74 -11.06
C ILE A 135 -3.29 4.85 -9.54
N GLY A 136 -2.66 3.95 -8.77
CA GLY A 136 -2.71 3.93 -7.31
C GLY A 136 -4.06 3.50 -6.75
N ILE A 137 -4.81 2.65 -7.46
CA ILE A 137 -5.99 1.96 -6.91
C ILE A 137 -5.60 0.51 -6.61
N PRO A 138 -5.69 0.07 -5.34
CA PRO A 138 -5.47 -1.33 -4.99
C PRO A 138 -6.34 -2.27 -5.84
N SER A 139 -5.71 -3.25 -6.48
CA SER A 139 -6.39 -4.28 -7.26
C SER A 139 -5.55 -5.55 -7.34
N SER A 140 -6.17 -6.69 -7.64
CA SER A 140 -5.49 -7.99 -7.72
C SER A 140 -4.24 -7.92 -8.61
N ARG A 141 -3.09 -8.39 -8.11
CA ARG A 141 -1.94 -8.68 -8.98
C ARG A 141 -2.23 -9.94 -9.79
N ALA A 142 -1.64 -10.03 -10.99
CA ALA A 142 -1.86 -11.16 -11.89
C ALA A 142 -0.67 -11.46 -12.80
N ALA A 143 -0.40 -12.75 -12.99
CA ALA A 143 0.59 -13.28 -13.93
C ALA A 143 0.04 -14.49 -14.70
N HIS A 144 0.69 -14.86 -15.80
CA HIS A 144 0.29 -16.01 -16.60
C HIS A 144 0.95 -17.29 -16.09
N ALA A 145 0.20 -18.39 -16.11
CA ALA A 145 0.70 -19.71 -15.73
C ALA A 145 0.31 -20.79 -16.74
N ALA A 146 1.26 -21.66 -17.07
CA ALA A 146 1.05 -22.91 -17.78
C ALA A 146 0.64 -23.97 -16.74
N VAL A 147 -0.61 -24.45 -16.84
CA VAL A 147 -1.18 -25.37 -15.84
C VAL A 147 -1.15 -26.79 -16.35
N TYR A 148 -0.64 -27.69 -15.52
CA TYR A 148 -0.64 -29.14 -15.73
C TYR A 148 -1.42 -29.82 -14.62
N ILE A 149 -2.24 -30.80 -14.94
CA ILE A 149 -2.93 -31.64 -13.94
C ILE A 149 -2.64 -33.10 -14.26
N ASN A 150 -2.08 -33.83 -13.29
CA ASN A 150 -1.65 -35.22 -13.44
C ASN A 150 -0.73 -35.45 -14.66
N GLY A 151 0.15 -34.48 -14.94
CA GLY A 151 1.09 -34.50 -16.06
C GLY A 151 0.51 -34.11 -17.42
N GLU A 152 -0.80 -33.86 -17.52
CA GLU A 152 -1.43 -33.38 -18.75
C GLU A 152 -1.47 -31.85 -18.78
N TYR A 153 -1.18 -31.24 -19.94
CA TYR A 153 -1.25 -29.79 -20.12
C TYR A 153 -2.71 -29.33 -20.26
N TYR A 154 -3.18 -28.54 -19.30
CA TYR A 154 -4.56 -28.02 -19.24
C TYR A 154 -4.70 -26.63 -19.88
N GLY A 155 -3.59 -26.01 -20.29
CA GLY A 155 -3.58 -24.76 -21.03
C GLY A 155 -2.92 -23.60 -20.28
N LEU A 156 -3.05 -22.41 -20.87
CA LEU A 156 -2.60 -21.15 -20.29
C LEU A 156 -3.71 -20.54 -19.42
N TYR A 157 -3.36 -20.08 -18.23
CA TYR A 157 -4.25 -19.47 -17.25
C TYR A 157 -3.71 -18.12 -16.80
N ILE A 158 -4.59 -17.28 -16.27
CA ILE A 158 -4.18 -16.16 -15.41
C ILE A 158 -4.20 -16.63 -13.95
N SER A 159 -3.06 -16.57 -13.28
CA SER A 159 -2.95 -16.66 -11.83
C SER A 159 -3.23 -15.28 -11.23
N ALA A 160 -4.35 -15.13 -10.54
CA ALA A 160 -4.80 -13.85 -9.99
C ALA A 160 -4.83 -13.89 -8.45
N GLU A 161 -4.40 -12.79 -7.85
CA GLU A 161 -4.44 -12.55 -6.42
C GLU A 161 -5.87 -12.57 -5.89
N HIS A 162 -6.04 -13.24 -4.74
CA HIS A 162 -7.29 -13.27 -4.02
C HIS A 162 -7.49 -11.96 -3.25
N ILE A 163 -8.72 -11.47 -3.17
CA ILE A 163 -9.07 -10.26 -2.40
C ILE A 163 -9.74 -10.75 -1.11
N ASP A 164 -8.93 -10.79 -0.06
CA ASP A 164 -9.21 -11.30 1.29
C ASP A 164 -8.34 -10.57 2.33
N GLU A 165 -8.22 -11.11 3.54
CA GLU A 165 -7.51 -10.52 4.67
C GLU A 165 -6.05 -10.15 4.33
N GLU A 166 -5.31 -11.00 3.63
CA GLU A 166 -3.92 -10.71 3.27
C GLU A 166 -3.81 -9.63 2.20
N PHE A 167 -4.83 -9.48 1.35
CA PHE A 167 -4.90 -8.35 0.42
C PHE A 167 -5.09 -7.03 1.19
N LEU A 168 -5.97 -7.01 2.19
CA LEU A 168 -6.23 -5.81 3.00
C LEU A 168 -4.98 -5.42 3.80
N GLN A 169 -4.36 -6.37 4.48
CA GLN A 169 -3.12 -6.16 5.24
C GLN A 169 -2.02 -5.45 4.43
N LYS A 170 -1.96 -5.71 3.12
CA LYS A 170 -0.96 -5.10 2.21
C LYS A 170 -1.36 -3.72 1.69
N ASN A 171 -2.65 -3.41 1.67
CA ASN A 171 -3.19 -2.28 0.89
C ASN A 171 -3.96 -1.25 1.72
N THR A 172 -4.21 -1.50 3.01
CA THR A 172 -4.97 -0.61 3.89
C THR A 172 -4.18 -0.27 5.14
N ALA A 173 -4.54 0.83 5.82
CA ALA A 173 -3.88 1.24 7.06
C ALA A 173 -4.44 0.49 8.27
N ASP A 174 -5.68 0.01 8.14
CA ASP A 174 -6.37 -0.85 9.08
C ASP A 174 -7.07 -1.93 8.24
N ASP A 175 -6.80 -3.19 8.50
CA ASP A 175 -7.29 -4.37 7.77
C ASP A 175 -8.38 -5.15 8.53
N SER A 176 -8.75 -4.68 9.73
CA SER A 176 -9.73 -5.35 10.62
C SER A 176 -11.18 -5.22 10.17
N GLY A 177 -11.42 -4.46 9.10
CA GLY A 177 -12.75 -4.11 8.63
C GLY A 177 -13.50 -5.20 7.86
N ASN A 178 -14.77 -4.90 7.57
CA ASN A 178 -15.63 -5.78 6.77
C ASN A 178 -15.40 -5.57 5.27
N LEU A 179 -15.18 -6.68 4.57
CA LEU A 179 -15.01 -6.76 3.13
C LEU A 179 -16.22 -7.47 2.50
N TRP A 180 -16.95 -6.80 1.61
CA TRP A 180 -18.05 -7.41 0.86
C TRP A 180 -17.68 -7.60 -0.60
N ARG A 181 -17.72 -8.85 -1.07
CA ARG A 181 -17.77 -9.15 -2.50
C ARG A 181 -19.15 -8.82 -3.05
N CYS A 182 -19.19 -7.94 -4.05
CA CYS A 182 -20.43 -7.43 -4.62
C CYS A 182 -20.65 -8.05 -6.00
N LEU A 183 -21.65 -8.93 -6.10
CA LEU A 183 -22.04 -9.63 -7.32
C LEU A 183 -23.46 -9.26 -7.76
N TRP A 184 -23.82 -9.60 -8.99
CA TRP A 184 -25.14 -9.29 -9.54
C TRP A 184 -26.30 -9.74 -8.62
N PRO A 185 -27.32 -8.90 -8.35
CA PRO A 185 -27.46 -7.47 -8.68
C PRO A 185 -27.07 -6.53 -7.52
N ALA A 186 -25.76 -6.30 -7.28
CA ALA A 186 -25.23 -5.37 -6.28
C ALA A 186 -25.38 -3.90 -6.71
N ASP A 187 -26.61 -3.42 -6.68
CA ASP A 187 -27.04 -2.15 -7.26
C ASP A 187 -26.99 -0.95 -6.31
N LEU A 188 -26.70 -1.17 -5.03
CA LEU A 188 -26.75 -0.20 -3.93
C LEU A 188 -28.14 0.45 -3.74
N THR A 189 -29.21 -0.24 -4.14
CA THR A 189 -30.58 0.21 -3.87
C THR A 189 -30.95 -0.01 -2.40
N TYR A 190 -31.75 0.92 -1.88
CA TYR A 190 -32.26 0.83 -0.52
C TYR A 190 -33.32 -0.26 -0.39
N ARG A 191 -33.07 -1.23 0.50
CA ARG A 191 -33.95 -2.39 0.76
C ARG A 191 -34.69 -2.29 2.08
N GLY A 192 -34.12 -1.54 3.02
CA GLY A 192 -34.71 -1.20 4.31
C GLY A 192 -33.67 -0.68 5.28
N SER A 193 -34.11 -0.36 6.50
CA SER A 193 -33.28 0.24 7.55
C SER A 193 -32.50 -0.79 8.34
N ASN A 194 -32.88 -2.07 8.26
CA ASN A 194 -32.26 -3.13 9.04
C ASN A 194 -31.11 -3.71 8.23
N GLU A 195 -30.03 -4.06 8.91
CA GLU A 195 -28.91 -4.80 8.30
C GLU A 195 -29.37 -6.12 7.66
N GLU A 196 -30.41 -6.75 8.25
CA GLU A 196 -31.01 -7.98 7.75
C GLU A 196 -31.60 -7.85 6.35
N ASP A 197 -31.98 -6.65 5.92
CA ASP A 197 -32.52 -6.38 4.58
C ASP A 197 -31.45 -6.55 3.47
N TYR A 198 -30.19 -6.72 3.88
CA TYR A 198 -29.05 -6.96 3.03
C TYR A 198 -28.44 -8.36 3.23
N PHE A 199 -29.05 -9.19 4.08
CA PHE A 199 -28.68 -10.59 4.30
C PHE A 199 -29.22 -11.50 3.17
N PRO A 200 -28.60 -12.66 2.89
CA PRO A 200 -29.23 -13.78 2.19
C PRO A 200 -30.17 -14.58 3.10
N TYR A 201 -31.20 -15.21 2.51
CA TYR A 201 -31.85 -16.38 3.09
C TYR A 201 -32.22 -17.40 1.99
N ASN A 202 -31.78 -18.66 2.15
CA ASN A 202 -32.21 -19.85 1.38
C ASN A 202 -32.10 -19.83 -0.16
N SER A 203 -30.96 -19.42 -0.74
CA SER A 203 -30.32 -20.00 -1.95
C SER A 203 -29.18 -19.10 -2.46
N ASP A 204 -28.01 -19.27 -1.83
CA ASP A 204 -26.62 -19.12 -2.27
C ASP A 204 -26.08 -17.95 -3.12
N GLU A 205 -26.84 -16.92 -3.48
CA GLU A 205 -26.20 -15.69 -4.01
C GLU A 205 -26.81 -14.43 -3.40
N THR A 206 -26.10 -13.84 -2.43
CA THR A 206 -26.31 -12.43 -2.11
C THR A 206 -25.66 -11.53 -3.14
N PRO A 207 -26.30 -10.38 -3.42
CA PRO A 207 -25.60 -9.27 -4.06
C PRO A 207 -24.35 -8.84 -3.28
N TYR A 208 -24.38 -8.94 -1.94
CA TYR A 208 -23.26 -8.56 -1.06
C TYR A 208 -22.88 -9.75 -0.20
N SER A 209 -21.72 -10.35 -0.44
CA SER A 209 -21.20 -11.49 0.32
C SER A 209 -20.03 -11.03 1.18
N LEU A 210 -20.19 -11.06 2.50
CA LEU A 210 -19.11 -10.78 3.46
C LEU A 210 -17.96 -11.79 3.27
N LYS A 211 -16.70 -11.31 3.32
CA LYS A 211 -15.46 -12.06 2.99
C LYS A 211 -14.40 -11.99 4.07
N THR A 212 -14.51 -11.04 4.99
CA THR A 212 -13.77 -10.95 6.25
C THR A 212 -14.78 -10.87 7.38
N ASN A 213 -14.40 -11.27 8.59
CA ASN A 213 -15.30 -11.28 9.75
C ASN A 213 -16.61 -12.08 9.46
N GLU A 214 -16.51 -13.16 8.66
CA GLU A 214 -17.67 -13.90 8.15
C GLU A 214 -18.59 -14.42 9.27
N ASP A 215 -18.00 -14.76 10.44
CA ASP A 215 -18.72 -15.24 11.62
C ASP A 215 -19.51 -14.15 12.36
N GLU A 216 -19.07 -12.89 12.27
CA GLU A 216 -19.78 -11.75 12.87
C GLU A 216 -21.05 -11.41 12.10
N TYR A 217 -21.00 -11.59 10.78
CA TYR A 217 -22.13 -11.40 9.89
C TYR A 217 -22.74 -9.97 9.96
N ASP A 218 -21.90 -8.96 10.21
CA ASP A 218 -22.31 -7.56 10.35
C ASP A 218 -22.48 -6.85 9.00
N TYR A 219 -23.70 -6.42 8.66
CA TYR A 219 -24.01 -5.59 7.48
C TYR A 219 -24.42 -4.16 7.85
N SER A 220 -24.30 -3.76 9.12
CA SER A 220 -24.70 -2.43 9.63
C SER A 220 -24.03 -1.30 8.85
N LYS A 221 -22.73 -1.42 8.55
CA LYS A 221 -21.97 -0.41 7.80
C LYS A 221 -22.42 -0.34 6.35
N LEU A 222 -22.70 -1.47 5.71
CA LEU A 222 -23.23 -1.50 4.36
C LEU A 222 -24.62 -0.86 4.29
N ALA A 223 -25.51 -1.20 5.22
CA ALA A 223 -26.83 -0.58 5.35
C ALA A 223 -26.70 0.94 5.57
N LYS A 224 -25.70 1.38 6.34
CA LYS A 224 -25.39 2.80 6.54
C LYS A 224 -24.93 3.49 5.25
N LEU A 225 -24.06 2.87 4.46
CA LEU A 225 -23.65 3.39 3.15
C LEU A 225 -24.87 3.52 2.22
N ILE A 226 -25.66 2.46 2.09
CA ILE A 226 -26.83 2.43 1.18
C ILE A 226 -27.89 3.44 1.61
N SER A 227 -28.20 3.54 2.90
CA SER A 227 -29.13 4.58 3.40
C SER A 227 -28.58 5.98 3.18
N THR A 228 -27.27 6.21 3.35
CA THR A 228 -26.64 7.51 3.07
C THR A 228 -26.77 7.88 1.59
N ILE A 229 -26.54 6.93 0.68
CA ILE A 229 -26.70 7.13 -0.76
C ILE A 229 -28.14 7.48 -1.13
N ASN A 230 -29.11 6.74 -0.59
CA ASN A 230 -30.49 6.80 -1.06
C ASN A 230 -31.36 7.82 -0.32
N LEU A 231 -31.21 7.94 1.01
CA LEU A 231 -32.12 8.69 1.88
C LEU A 231 -31.60 10.07 2.31
N THR A 232 -30.30 10.35 2.19
CA THR A 232 -29.76 11.66 2.55
C THR A 232 -30.36 12.75 1.64
N PRO A 233 -30.95 13.83 2.20
CA PRO A 233 -31.46 14.95 1.40
C PRO A 233 -30.37 15.56 0.53
N ASN A 234 -30.72 15.96 -0.70
CA ASN A 234 -29.77 16.43 -1.72
C ASN A 234 -28.79 17.51 -1.22
N GLN A 235 -29.23 18.43 -0.35
CA GLN A 235 -28.40 19.51 0.17
C GLN A 235 -27.28 19.06 1.12
N TYR A 236 -27.40 17.88 1.73
CA TYR A 236 -26.41 17.30 2.65
C TYR A 236 -25.69 16.08 2.06
N TRP A 237 -26.06 15.71 0.83
CA TRP A 237 -25.69 14.42 0.25
C TRP A 237 -24.20 14.32 -0.02
N ILE A 238 -23.60 15.36 -0.59
CA ILE A 238 -22.15 15.44 -0.87
C ILE A 238 -21.37 15.27 0.44
N ASP A 239 -21.69 16.10 1.43
CA ASP A 239 -20.99 16.11 2.72
C ASP A 239 -21.12 14.79 3.46
N SER A 240 -22.32 14.18 3.43
CA SER A 240 -22.54 12.88 4.08
C SER A 240 -21.79 11.76 3.37
N LEU A 241 -21.66 11.84 2.04
CA LEU A 241 -21.00 10.83 1.23
C LEU A 241 -19.48 10.91 1.34
N GLU A 242 -18.89 12.11 1.35
CA GLU A 242 -17.44 12.32 1.56
C GLU A 242 -16.96 11.80 2.93
N ASN A 243 -17.87 11.69 3.92
CA ASN A 243 -17.56 11.15 5.25
C ASN A 243 -17.64 9.62 5.35
N ILE A 244 -18.09 8.91 4.32
CA ILE A 244 -18.29 7.45 4.37
C ILE A 244 -17.73 6.72 3.15
N LEU A 245 -17.40 7.40 2.05
CA LEU A 245 -16.92 6.77 0.82
C LEU A 245 -15.74 7.55 0.25
N ALA A 246 -14.69 6.84 -0.14
CA ALA A 246 -13.56 7.40 -0.89
C ALA A 246 -14.01 7.78 -2.31
N ILE A 247 -14.62 8.96 -2.46
CA ILE A 247 -15.18 9.45 -3.74
C ILE A 247 -14.15 9.42 -4.89
N PRO A 248 -12.91 9.90 -4.72
CA PRO A 248 -11.93 9.87 -5.81
C PRO A 248 -11.65 8.45 -6.31
N GLU A 249 -11.64 7.45 -5.42
CA GLU A 249 -11.45 6.05 -5.81
C GLU A 249 -12.60 5.55 -6.67
N PHE A 250 -13.84 5.83 -6.27
CA PHE A 250 -15.01 5.46 -7.06
C PHE A 250 -15.05 6.17 -8.42
N LEU A 251 -14.67 7.45 -8.50
CA LEU A 251 -14.61 8.17 -9.77
C LEU A 251 -13.51 7.60 -10.70
N LYS A 252 -12.35 7.24 -10.15
CA LYS A 252 -11.28 6.54 -10.92
C LYS A 252 -11.76 5.15 -11.37
N TYR A 253 -12.49 4.43 -10.53
CA TYR A 253 -13.17 3.18 -10.91
C TYR A 253 -14.10 3.37 -12.12
N LEU A 254 -14.98 4.36 -12.09
CA LEU A 254 -15.85 4.64 -13.22
C LEU A 254 -15.06 5.06 -14.47
N ALA A 255 -13.99 5.86 -14.30
CA ALA A 255 -13.17 6.34 -15.41
C ALA A 255 -12.49 5.18 -16.15
N VAL A 256 -11.87 4.25 -15.41
CA VAL A 256 -11.24 3.06 -16.00
C VAL A 256 -12.28 2.19 -16.69
N ASN A 257 -13.42 1.86 -16.05
CA ASN A 257 -14.49 1.08 -16.69
C ASN A 257 -14.97 1.71 -18.02
N THR A 258 -15.09 3.03 -18.04
CA THR A 258 -15.44 3.82 -19.22
C THR A 258 -14.37 3.77 -20.31
N LEU A 259 -13.10 3.72 -19.92
CA LEU A 259 -11.94 3.70 -20.83
C LEU A 259 -11.66 2.32 -21.41
N VAL A 260 -11.94 1.25 -20.67
CA VAL A 260 -11.74 -0.14 -21.12
C VAL A 260 -13.02 -0.75 -21.73
N GLY A 261 -14.13 -0.01 -21.72
CA GLY A 261 -15.40 -0.48 -22.26
C GLY A 261 -16.03 -1.60 -21.44
N SER A 262 -15.79 -1.62 -20.13
CA SER A 262 -16.36 -2.62 -19.24
C SER A 262 -17.86 -2.43 -19.16
N TRP A 263 -18.61 -3.51 -19.30
CA TRP A 263 -20.06 -3.52 -19.12
C TRP A 263 -20.51 -4.45 -18.00
N ASP A 264 -19.62 -5.26 -17.44
CA ASP A 264 -19.86 -6.20 -16.34
C ASP A 264 -19.50 -5.57 -14.99
N ASP A 265 -19.63 -4.25 -14.87
CA ASP A 265 -19.26 -3.47 -13.70
C ASP A 265 -20.50 -3.02 -12.90
N TYR A 266 -20.29 -2.25 -11.84
CA TYR A 266 -21.39 -1.66 -11.07
C TYR A 266 -22.31 -0.81 -11.97
N ARG A 267 -21.74 0.07 -12.80
CA ARG A 267 -22.53 1.08 -13.53
C ARG A 267 -23.40 0.46 -14.62
N SER A 268 -22.90 -0.55 -15.32
CA SER A 268 -23.61 -1.18 -16.43
C SER A 268 -24.42 -2.41 -15.99
N LEU A 269 -23.86 -3.32 -15.18
CA LEU A 269 -24.50 -4.60 -14.83
C LEU A 269 -24.75 -4.83 -13.32
N MET A 270 -24.37 -3.92 -12.41
CA MET A 270 -24.51 -4.11 -10.94
C MET A 270 -23.62 -5.23 -10.41
N ASN A 271 -22.44 -5.40 -10.99
CA ASN A 271 -21.62 -6.57 -10.75
C ASN A 271 -20.14 -6.20 -10.53
N ASN A 272 -19.36 -7.19 -10.08
CA ASN A 272 -17.90 -7.22 -10.07
C ASN A 272 -17.20 -6.03 -9.41
N TYR A 273 -17.44 -5.87 -8.12
CA TYR A 273 -16.63 -4.99 -7.26
C TYR A 273 -16.57 -5.54 -5.84
N TYR A 274 -15.69 -4.97 -5.03
CA TYR A 274 -15.66 -5.18 -3.59
C TYR A 274 -15.81 -3.83 -2.89
N LEU A 275 -16.43 -3.88 -1.71
CA LEU A 275 -16.50 -2.77 -0.78
C LEU A 275 -15.74 -3.17 0.48
N TYR A 276 -14.78 -2.35 0.89
CA TYR A 276 -14.07 -2.51 2.16
C TYR A 276 -14.38 -1.34 3.07
N TYR A 277 -14.86 -1.58 4.29
CA TYR A 277 -15.03 -0.53 5.31
C TYR A 277 -13.82 -0.52 6.23
N GLU A 278 -13.02 0.56 6.20
CA GLU A 278 -11.86 0.72 7.07
C GLU A 278 -12.27 1.33 8.43
N PRO A 279 -12.14 0.60 9.56
CA PRO A 279 -12.67 1.05 10.86
C PRO A 279 -12.06 2.35 11.38
N ASN A 280 -10.73 2.52 11.28
CA ASN A 280 -10.02 3.70 11.75
C ASN A 280 -10.46 5.00 11.03
N SER A 281 -10.55 4.98 9.70
CA SER A 281 -10.98 6.15 8.92
C SER A 281 -12.50 6.28 8.80
N LYS A 282 -13.24 5.18 9.02
CA LYS A 282 -14.70 5.03 8.81
C LYS A 282 -15.13 5.24 7.36
N ILE A 283 -14.20 5.01 6.42
CA ILE A 283 -14.40 5.19 4.99
C ILE A 283 -14.55 3.83 4.30
N PHE A 284 -15.46 3.79 3.33
CA PHE A 284 -15.53 2.71 2.35
C PHE A 284 -14.54 2.94 1.22
N HIS A 285 -13.76 1.91 0.91
CA HIS A 285 -12.89 1.81 -0.24
C HIS A 285 -13.51 0.92 -1.32
N TRP A 286 -13.27 1.29 -2.58
CA TRP A 286 -13.82 0.59 -3.74
C TRP A 286 -12.73 -0.22 -4.44
N ILE A 287 -12.89 -1.54 -4.49
CA ILE A 287 -11.88 -2.43 -5.09
C ILE A 287 -12.43 -3.06 -6.38
N PRO A 288 -11.74 -2.90 -7.53
CA PRO A 288 -12.15 -3.46 -8.81
C PRO A 288 -11.98 -4.98 -8.85
N TYR A 289 -12.93 -5.70 -9.44
CA TYR A 289 -12.91 -7.16 -9.56
C TYR A 289 -13.38 -7.62 -10.94
N ASP A 290 -12.91 -8.79 -11.39
CA ASP A 290 -13.37 -9.55 -12.58
C ASP A 290 -13.54 -8.77 -13.91
N TYR A 291 -12.45 -8.68 -14.70
CA TYR A 291 -12.31 -7.77 -15.86
C TYR A 291 -12.11 -8.46 -17.22
N ASP A 292 -12.59 -9.69 -17.37
CA ASP A 292 -12.53 -10.45 -18.63
C ASP A 292 -13.33 -9.74 -19.74
N ASN A 293 -14.50 -9.19 -19.39
CA ASN A 293 -15.46 -8.56 -20.28
C ASN A 293 -15.14 -7.09 -20.63
N THR A 294 -13.97 -6.88 -21.24
CA THR A 294 -13.44 -5.55 -21.59
C THR A 294 -12.80 -5.49 -22.98
N PHE A 295 -12.30 -4.32 -23.40
CA PHE A 295 -11.53 -4.11 -24.63
C PHE A 295 -12.18 -4.74 -25.87
N GLY A 296 -13.47 -4.44 -26.07
CA GLY A 296 -14.23 -4.88 -27.25
C GLY A 296 -14.96 -6.21 -27.13
N ILE A 297 -15.00 -6.83 -25.94
CA ILE A 297 -15.99 -7.88 -25.65
C ILE A 297 -17.38 -7.24 -25.51
N ASP A 298 -18.35 -7.78 -26.24
CA ASP A 298 -19.72 -7.29 -26.31
C ASP A 298 -20.74 -8.43 -26.54
N TRP A 299 -21.72 -8.49 -25.65
CA TRP A 299 -22.87 -9.39 -25.73
C TRP A 299 -24.19 -8.66 -25.99
N PHE A 300 -24.15 -7.33 -26.14
CA PHE A 300 -25.33 -6.46 -26.13
C PHE A 300 -25.54 -5.70 -27.43
N ASP A 301 -24.66 -5.88 -28.42
CA ASP A 301 -24.65 -5.12 -29.68
C ASP A 301 -24.47 -3.61 -29.41
N VAL A 302 -23.54 -3.30 -28.50
CA VAL A 302 -23.21 -1.93 -28.08
C VAL A 302 -21.79 -1.59 -28.51
N ASP A 303 -21.63 -0.43 -29.14
CA ASP A 303 -20.30 0.10 -29.46
C ASP A 303 -19.67 0.76 -28.21
N TRP A 304 -19.08 -0.07 -27.35
CA TRP A 304 -18.44 0.37 -26.12
C TRP A 304 -17.29 1.37 -26.33
N ALA A 305 -16.62 1.34 -27.49
CA ALA A 305 -15.57 2.31 -27.81
C ALA A 305 -16.14 3.73 -28.05
N ASN A 306 -17.42 3.82 -28.43
CA ASN A 306 -18.16 5.07 -28.63
C ASN A 306 -19.23 5.31 -27.53
N ALA A 307 -19.17 4.58 -26.42
CA ALA A 307 -20.09 4.79 -25.31
C ALA A 307 -19.90 6.17 -24.66
N ASN A 308 -20.99 6.92 -24.49
CA ASN A 308 -20.97 8.23 -23.85
C ASN A 308 -20.57 8.09 -22.36
N PRO A 309 -19.54 8.78 -21.87
CA PRO A 309 -19.10 8.68 -20.47
C PRO A 309 -20.15 9.06 -19.42
N TYR A 310 -21.10 9.94 -19.75
CA TYR A 310 -22.08 10.47 -18.79
C TYR A 310 -23.40 9.70 -18.81
N SER A 311 -23.79 9.20 -19.99
CA SER A 311 -24.92 8.29 -20.17
C SER A 311 -24.41 6.91 -20.60
N TYR A 312 -23.51 6.33 -19.80
CA TYR A 312 -22.89 5.05 -20.12
C TYR A 312 -23.96 3.95 -20.28
N PRO A 313 -23.92 3.15 -21.36
CA PRO A 313 -24.96 2.15 -21.62
C PRO A 313 -25.09 1.15 -20.47
N LYS A 314 -26.33 0.75 -20.16
CA LYS A 314 -26.64 -0.25 -19.14
C LYS A 314 -26.87 -1.60 -19.82
N ALA A 315 -26.03 -2.60 -19.54
CA ALA A 315 -26.24 -3.98 -19.95
C ALA A 315 -27.54 -4.56 -19.39
N ASN A 316 -27.95 -4.10 -18.20
CA ASN A 316 -29.23 -4.45 -17.60
C ASN A 316 -29.94 -3.22 -17.02
N ASN A 317 -31.24 -3.11 -17.30
CA ASN A 317 -32.10 -2.05 -16.79
C ASN A 317 -32.16 -2.09 -15.26
N GLY A 318 -32.03 -0.93 -14.61
CA GLY A 318 -32.12 -0.84 -13.16
C GLY A 318 -31.58 0.48 -12.63
N SER A 319 -31.79 0.69 -11.34
CA SER A 319 -31.27 1.85 -10.62
C SER A 319 -29.76 1.72 -10.40
N ARG A 320 -29.04 2.84 -10.46
CA ARG A 320 -27.63 2.95 -10.02
C ARG A 320 -27.50 4.18 -9.14
N PRO A 321 -28.12 4.20 -7.95
CA PRO A 321 -28.36 5.41 -7.18
C PRO A 321 -27.08 6.19 -6.88
N LEU A 322 -25.94 5.52 -6.67
CA LEU A 322 -24.66 6.20 -6.47
C LEU A 322 -24.16 6.88 -7.75
N SER A 323 -24.02 6.15 -8.86
CA SER A 323 -23.47 6.72 -10.11
C SER A 323 -24.44 7.72 -10.74
N ASP A 324 -25.75 7.47 -10.69
CA ASP A 324 -26.79 8.36 -11.21
C ASP A 324 -26.78 9.71 -10.46
N LYS A 325 -26.60 9.71 -9.13
CA LYS A 325 -26.48 10.96 -8.34
C LYS A 325 -25.13 11.66 -8.54
N ILE A 326 -24.02 10.91 -8.59
CA ILE A 326 -22.69 11.48 -8.84
C ILE A 326 -22.63 12.20 -10.18
N MET A 327 -23.19 11.62 -11.24
CA MET A 327 -23.16 12.22 -12.58
C MET A 327 -24.03 13.49 -12.71
N GLN A 328 -24.96 13.70 -11.78
CA GLN A 328 -25.75 14.95 -11.68
C GLN A 328 -25.00 16.05 -10.91
N ASN A 329 -23.97 15.71 -10.15
CA ASN A 329 -23.15 16.69 -9.46
C ASN A 329 -22.07 17.27 -10.39
N ALA A 330 -22.06 18.58 -10.57
CA ALA A 330 -21.16 19.24 -11.52
C ALA A 330 -19.67 19.11 -11.14
N GLN A 331 -19.32 19.19 -9.84
CA GLN A 331 -17.93 19.05 -9.39
C GLN A 331 -17.41 17.63 -9.62
N TYR A 332 -18.18 16.61 -9.22
CA TYR A 332 -17.77 15.21 -9.42
C TYR A 332 -17.78 14.78 -10.88
N ARG A 333 -18.73 15.25 -11.69
CA ARG A 333 -18.73 14.99 -13.14
C ARG A 333 -17.49 15.60 -13.81
N ASN A 334 -17.09 16.80 -13.39
CA ASN A 334 -15.88 17.45 -13.87
C ASN A 334 -14.62 16.68 -13.43
N LEU A 335 -14.53 16.27 -12.16
CA LEU A 335 -13.41 15.48 -11.65
C LEU A 335 -13.31 14.11 -12.34
N TYR A 336 -14.43 13.43 -12.58
CA TYR A 336 -14.49 12.20 -13.39
C TYR A 336 -13.99 12.42 -14.83
N SER A 337 -14.36 13.54 -15.45
CA SER A 337 -13.90 13.89 -16.79
C SER A 337 -12.39 14.09 -16.83
N HIS A 338 -11.84 14.79 -15.83
CA HIS A 338 -10.40 14.95 -15.63
C HIS A 338 -9.69 13.61 -15.46
N PHE A 339 -10.25 12.69 -14.67
CA PHE A 339 -9.67 11.35 -14.51
C PHE A 339 -9.68 10.54 -15.81
N ILE A 340 -10.73 10.63 -16.63
CA ILE A 340 -10.76 10.01 -17.95
C ILE A 340 -9.62 10.55 -18.82
N GLU A 341 -9.48 11.87 -18.92
CA GLU A 341 -8.47 12.50 -19.77
C GLU A 341 -7.05 12.18 -19.29
N PHE A 342 -6.82 12.27 -17.99
CA PHE A 342 -5.53 11.96 -17.37
C PHE A 342 -5.14 10.49 -17.57
N ILE A 343 -6.01 9.53 -17.23
CA ILE A 343 -5.70 8.10 -17.36
C ILE A 343 -5.55 7.71 -18.83
N ASN A 344 -6.40 8.25 -19.72
CA ASN A 344 -6.28 7.98 -21.15
C ASN A 344 -4.94 8.44 -21.71
N SER A 345 -4.52 9.67 -21.39
CA SER A 345 -3.28 10.26 -21.92
C SER A 345 -2.02 9.70 -21.27
N THR A 346 -2.04 9.42 -19.97
CA THR A 346 -0.86 9.00 -19.22
C THR A 346 -0.68 7.49 -19.14
N VAL A 347 -1.75 6.70 -19.27
CA VAL A 347 -1.70 5.23 -19.16
C VAL A 347 -2.01 4.56 -20.48
N LEU A 348 -3.22 4.75 -21.04
CA LEU A 348 -3.63 3.99 -22.23
C LEU A 348 -2.91 4.39 -23.52
N LEU A 349 -2.65 5.68 -23.69
CA LEU A 349 -1.90 6.22 -24.83
C LEU A 349 -0.39 6.26 -24.59
N ASP A 350 0.08 5.75 -23.44
CA ASP A 350 1.51 5.60 -23.20
C ASP A 350 2.08 4.50 -24.11
N SER A 351 3.18 4.82 -24.79
CA SER A 351 3.94 3.85 -25.57
C SER A 351 4.42 2.65 -24.76
N GLU A 352 4.61 2.79 -23.44
CA GLU A 352 4.93 1.67 -22.56
C GLU A 352 3.79 0.67 -22.43
N PHE A 353 2.54 1.15 -22.41
CA PHE A 353 1.37 0.27 -22.34
C PHE A 353 1.21 -0.55 -23.63
N ASP A 354 1.37 0.10 -24.80
CA ASP A 354 1.34 -0.59 -26.09
C ASP A 354 2.47 -1.64 -26.21
N ARG A 355 3.69 -1.32 -25.77
CA ARG A 355 4.81 -2.27 -25.71
C ARG A 355 4.53 -3.43 -24.76
N ASN A 356 3.86 -3.19 -23.63
CA ASN A 356 3.51 -4.25 -22.69
C ASN A 356 2.49 -5.22 -23.30
N ILE A 357 1.51 -4.72 -24.07
CA ILE A 357 0.56 -5.56 -24.81
C ILE A 357 1.32 -6.51 -25.77
N ASP A 358 2.29 -6.00 -26.52
CA ASP A 358 3.10 -6.81 -27.45
C ASP A 358 4.03 -7.79 -26.73
N ARG A 359 4.59 -7.37 -25.58
CA ARG A 359 5.43 -8.22 -24.73
C ARG A 359 4.62 -9.41 -24.21
N LEU A 360 3.44 -9.17 -23.63
CA LEU A 360 2.55 -10.23 -23.13
C LEU A 360 2.14 -11.15 -24.28
N HIS A 361 1.72 -10.60 -25.42
CA HIS A 361 1.37 -11.37 -26.62
C HIS A 361 2.49 -12.34 -27.02
N THR A 362 3.72 -11.83 -27.12
CA THR A 362 4.90 -12.63 -27.49
C THR A 362 5.20 -13.70 -26.45
N MET A 363 5.19 -13.32 -25.16
CA MET A 363 5.53 -14.20 -24.05
C MET A 363 4.59 -15.40 -23.95
N ILE A 364 3.28 -15.18 -24.13
CA ILE A 364 2.28 -16.24 -23.94
C ILE A 364 2.03 -17.07 -25.20
N THR A 365 2.42 -16.61 -26.39
CA THR A 365 2.14 -17.27 -27.68
C THR A 365 2.46 -18.77 -27.68
N PRO A 366 3.65 -19.25 -27.25
CA PRO A 366 3.96 -20.68 -27.28
C PRO A 366 3.01 -21.55 -26.46
N PHE A 367 2.50 -21.01 -25.35
CA PHE A 367 1.58 -21.69 -24.45
C PHE A 367 0.16 -21.69 -25.03
N VAL A 368 -0.27 -20.59 -25.66
CA VAL A 368 -1.57 -20.52 -26.34
C VAL A 368 -1.62 -21.46 -27.55
N GLU A 369 -0.53 -21.60 -28.30
CA GLU A 369 -0.45 -22.52 -29.43
C GLU A 369 -0.57 -23.99 -29.00
N ALA A 370 -0.05 -24.34 -27.82
CA ALA A 370 -0.15 -25.67 -27.24
C ALA A 370 -1.50 -25.95 -26.53
N ASP A 371 -2.23 -24.90 -26.16
CA ASP A 371 -3.48 -24.99 -25.41
C ASP A 371 -4.66 -25.41 -26.31
N ASN A 372 -5.09 -26.66 -26.17
CA ASN A 372 -6.29 -27.19 -26.85
C ASN A 372 -7.59 -26.97 -26.05
N TYR A 373 -7.53 -26.56 -24.79
CA TYR A 373 -8.71 -26.31 -23.97
C TYR A 373 -9.36 -24.97 -24.34
N ARG A 374 -8.56 -23.96 -24.72
CA ARG A 374 -9.06 -22.63 -25.12
C ARG A 374 -10.06 -22.67 -26.28
N THR A 375 -10.03 -23.73 -27.09
CA THR A 375 -10.93 -23.87 -28.25
C THR A 375 -12.26 -24.54 -27.90
N ARG A 376 -12.42 -25.08 -26.69
CA ARG A 376 -13.57 -25.96 -26.36
C ARG A 376 -14.89 -25.21 -26.18
N ASP A 377 -14.84 -23.96 -25.72
CA ASP A 377 -16.03 -23.16 -25.46
C ASP A 377 -16.48 -22.40 -26.72
N TYR A 378 -15.61 -21.56 -27.29
CA TYR A 378 -15.95 -20.67 -28.40
C TYR A 378 -15.17 -20.96 -29.71
N GLN A 379 -14.36 -22.02 -29.74
CA GLN A 379 -13.62 -22.43 -30.94
C GLN A 379 -12.68 -21.36 -31.50
N PHE A 380 -12.17 -20.45 -30.65
CA PHE A 380 -11.20 -19.46 -31.07
C PHE A 380 -9.94 -20.14 -31.65
N THR A 381 -9.56 -19.78 -32.86
CA THR A 381 -8.36 -20.29 -33.55
C THR A 381 -7.10 -19.56 -33.06
N VAL A 382 -5.91 -20.14 -33.30
CA VAL A 382 -4.63 -19.44 -33.04
C VAL A 382 -4.56 -18.11 -33.82
N ASN A 383 -5.06 -18.10 -35.06
CA ASN A 383 -5.15 -16.87 -35.85
C ASN A 383 -6.05 -15.81 -35.19
N GLN A 384 -7.17 -16.20 -34.58
CA GLN A 384 -8.03 -15.27 -33.84
C GLN A 384 -7.37 -14.80 -32.54
N PHE A 385 -6.58 -15.63 -31.85
CA PHE A 385 -5.72 -15.17 -30.75
C PHE A 385 -4.80 -14.03 -31.22
N HIS A 386 -3.99 -14.23 -32.26
CA HIS A 386 -3.11 -13.15 -32.75
C HIS A 386 -3.88 -11.92 -33.22
N ARG A 387 -4.99 -12.12 -33.95
CA ARG A 387 -5.78 -10.99 -34.45
C ARG A 387 -6.49 -10.21 -33.33
N SER A 388 -6.73 -10.82 -32.17
CA SER A 388 -7.35 -10.14 -31.02
C SER A 388 -6.50 -9.02 -30.41
N TYR A 389 -5.21 -8.94 -30.77
CA TYR A 389 -4.29 -7.87 -30.37
C TYR A 389 -4.20 -6.73 -31.41
N THR A 390 -4.77 -6.91 -32.60
CA THR A 390 -4.55 -6.00 -33.73
C THR A 390 -5.25 -4.65 -33.56
N SER A 391 -4.78 -3.65 -34.31
CA SER A 391 -5.30 -2.28 -34.31
C SER A 391 -6.48 -2.06 -35.27
N SER A 392 -6.96 -3.10 -35.97
CA SER A 392 -8.07 -3.00 -36.92
C SER A 392 -8.60 -4.36 -37.37
N GLY A 393 -9.92 -4.46 -37.56
CA GLY A 393 -10.54 -5.49 -38.38
C GLY A 393 -10.69 -6.84 -37.68
N PHE A 394 -10.72 -6.86 -36.34
CA PHE A 394 -11.13 -8.03 -35.57
C PHE A 394 -12.63 -7.92 -35.24
N ASN A 395 -13.41 -8.95 -35.57
CA ASN A 395 -14.83 -9.03 -35.23
C ASN A 395 -15.26 -10.50 -35.30
N GLU A 396 -15.23 -11.19 -34.16
CA GLU A 396 -15.41 -12.63 -34.07
C GLU A 396 -16.28 -12.96 -32.84
N LEU A 397 -17.45 -13.59 -33.07
CA LEU A 397 -18.41 -13.95 -32.01
C LEU A 397 -18.78 -12.73 -31.14
N HIS A 398 -18.63 -12.83 -29.81
CA HIS A 398 -18.85 -11.76 -28.83
C HIS A 398 -17.67 -10.79 -28.71
N VAL A 399 -16.58 -10.98 -29.46
CA VAL A 399 -15.41 -10.10 -29.39
C VAL A 399 -15.34 -9.25 -30.66
N LYS A 400 -15.81 -8.01 -30.55
CA LYS A 400 -16.10 -7.12 -31.68
C LYS A 400 -14.93 -6.26 -32.11
N ARG A 401 -13.85 -6.20 -31.31
CA ARG A 401 -12.64 -5.42 -31.59
C ARG A 401 -11.40 -6.12 -31.03
N GLY A 402 -10.25 -5.85 -31.65
CA GLY A 402 -8.95 -6.15 -31.05
C GLY A 402 -8.63 -5.14 -29.95
N ILE A 403 -7.74 -5.49 -29.01
CA ILE A 403 -7.41 -4.63 -27.86
C ILE A 403 -6.88 -3.27 -28.32
N LYS A 404 -5.88 -3.25 -29.22
CA LYS A 404 -5.31 -2.01 -29.75
C LYS A 404 -6.30 -1.23 -30.61
N GLU A 405 -7.18 -1.92 -31.34
CA GLU A 405 -8.26 -1.28 -32.10
C GLU A 405 -9.23 -0.56 -31.16
N PHE A 406 -9.65 -1.23 -30.09
CA PHE A 406 -10.55 -0.67 -29.10
C PHE A 406 -9.96 0.58 -28.45
N ILE A 407 -8.71 0.51 -27.95
CA ILE A 407 -8.02 1.65 -27.33
C ILE A 407 -7.95 2.83 -28.28
N LYS A 408 -7.57 2.59 -29.54
CA LYS A 408 -7.49 3.63 -30.57
C LYS A 408 -8.85 4.30 -30.82
N LEU A 409 -9.90 3.50 -30.99
CA LEU A 409 -11.25 4.03 -31.24
C LEU A 409 -11.78 4.79 -30.02
N ARG A 410 -11.55 4.28 -28.81
CA ARG A 410 -11.95 4.93 -27.57
C ARG A 410 -11.25 6.27 -27.40
N ALA A 411 -9.94 6.31 -27.55
CA ALA A 411 -9.18 7.55 -27.48
C ALA A 411 -9.63 8.58 -28.53
N ALA A 412 -10.02 8.13 -29.73
CA ALA A 412 -10.53 9.00 -30.78
C ALA A 412 -11.95 9.54 -30.51
N SER A 413 -12.77 8.83 -29.73
CA SER A 413 -14.16 9.23 -29.45
C SER A 413 -14.27 10.24 -28.31
N LEU A 414 -13.38 10.17 -27.31
CA LEU A 414 -13.44 10.97 -26.09
C LEU A 414 -13.42 12.50 -26.29
N PRO A 415 -12.57 13.10 -27.15
CA PRO A 415 -12.49 14.56 -27.26
C PRO A 415 -13.81 15.23 -27.68
N ASN A 416 -14.67 14.51 -28.40
CA ASN A 416 -15.99 15.01 -28.82
C ASN A 416 -17.09 14.74 -27.79
N MET A 417 -16.81 13.93 -26.77
CA MET A 417 -17.79 13.52 -25.75
C MET A 417 -17.56 14.20 -24.41
N ILE A 418 -16.30 14.49 -24.03
CA ILE A 418 -15.98 15.14 -22.76
C ILE A 418 -16.45 16.59 -22.79
N SER A 419 -17.17 16.97 -21.74
CA SER A 419 -17.69 18.32 -21.55
C SER A 419 -17.68 18.69 -20.08
N TYR A 420 -17.05 19.81 -19.75
CA TYR A 420 -17.07 20.36 -18.40
C TYR A 420 -18.32 21.20 -18.15
N LEU A 421 -18.86 21.10 -16.95
CA LEU A 421 -19.95 21.96 -16.45
C LEU A 421 -19.38 23.15 -15.68
N ASN A 422 -20.15 24.23 -15.58
CA ASN A 422 -19.85 25.28 -14.62
C ASN A 422 -19.97 24.71 -13.19
N ALA A 423 -18.86 24.70 -12.45
CA ALA A 423 -18.77 24.16 -11.10
C ALA A 423 -17.61 24.83 -10.36
N ASP A 424 -17.77 25.02 -9.06
CA ASP A 424 -16.71 25.53 -8.18
C ASP A 424 -15.50 24.60 -8.17
N PRO A 425 -14.28 25.11 -7.92
CA PRO A 425 -13.09 24.26 -7.74
C PRO A 425 -13.28 23.24 -6.62
N LEU A 426 -12.43 22.22 -6.56
CA LEU A 426 -12.49 21.19 -5.51
C LEU A 426 -11.09 20.78 -5.07
N ALA A 427 -10.85 20.75 -3.76
CA ALA A 427 -9.81 19.90 -3.18
C ALA A 427 -10.42 18.51 -2.93
N TYR A 428 -9.85 17.47 -3.55
CA TYR A 428 -10.44 16.13 -3.57
C TYR A 428 -9.58 15.08 -2.86
N LYS A 429 -8.34 15.43 -2.50
CA LYS A 429 -7.49 14.63 -1.60
C LYS A 429 -6.67 15.57 -0.72
N ILE A 430 -6.52 15.19 0.54
CA ILE A 430 -5.62 15.86 1.48
C ILE A 430 -4.79 14.82 2.24
N ASN A 431 -3.53 15.15 2.50
CA ASN A 431 -2.72 14.52 3.51
C ASN A 431 -1.94 15.60 4.29
N TYR A 432 -1.44 15.28 5.46
CA TYR A 432 -0.56 16.16 6.22
C TYR A 432 0.33 15.36 7.15
N GLU A 433 1.56 15.82 7.35
CA GLU A 433 2.54 15.17 8.23
C GLU A 433 3.36 16.20 9.02
N PRO A 434 3.73 15.90 10.27
CA PRO A 434 3.31 14.71 11.02
C PRO A 434 1.83 14.79 11.44
N LYS A 435 1.15 13.64 11.57
CA LYS A 435 -0.21 13.58 12.14
C LYS A 435 -0.29 14.09 13.58
N PHE A 436 0.81 13.89 14.32
CA PHE A 436 0.96 14.26 15.72
C PHE A 436 2.20 15.15 15.88
N PRO A 437 2.08 16.47 15.63
CA PRO A 437 3.21 17.38 15.70
C PRO A 437 3.66 17.64 17.14
N SER A 438 4.96 17.65 17.36
CA SER A 438 5.60 18.22 18.55
C SER A 438 5.52 19.76 18.52
N ALA A 439 5.82 20.41 19.64
CA ALA A 439 5.80 21.87 19.77
C ALA A 439 6.59 22.61 18.67
N ASP A 440 7.73 22.04 18.27
CA ASP A 440 8.66 22.61 17.28
C ASP A 440 8.49 22.03 15.86
N ASP A 441 7.58 21.07 15.66
CA ASP A 441 7.41 20.42 14.38
C ASP A 441 6.72 21.34 13.36
N THR A 442 7.31 21.43 12.18
CA THR A 442 6.67 22.04 11.03
C THR A 442 5.73 21.05 10.36
N ILE A 443 4.47 21.44 10.15
CA ILE A 443 3.45 20.55 9.58
C ILE A 443 3.34 20.82 8.08
N TYR A 444 3.62 19.81 7.27
CA TYR A 444 3.47 19.84 5.83
C TYR A 444 2.08 19.36 5.44
N VAL A 445 1.37 20.14 4.63
CA VAL A 445 0.03 19.81 4.14
C VAL A 445 0.08 19.61 2.63
N PHE A 446 -0.39 18.45 2.17
CA PHE A 446 -0.44 18.04 0.77
C PHE A 446 -1.89 18.01 0.30
N VAL A 447 -2.21 18.67 -0.81
CA VAL A 447 -3.57 18.73 -1.35
C VAL A 447 -3.54 18.41 -2.83
N SER A 448 -4.50 17.61 -3.31
CA SER A 448 -4.81 17.50 -4.73
C SER A 448 -6.07 18.29 -5.01
N ALA A 449 -5.99 19.26 -5.92
CA ALA A 449 -7.09 20.16 -6.23
C ALA A 449 -7.30 20.30 -7.74
N PHE A 450 -8.55 20.42 -8.16
CA PHE A 450 -8.95 20.50 -9.56
C PHE A 450 -9.97 21.61 -9.83
N SER A 451 -9.77 22.32 -10.94
CA SER A 451 -10.79 23.12 -11.62
C SER A 451 -10.52 23.12 -13.12
N HIS A 452 -11.57 22.90 -13.92
CA HIS A 452 -11.47 22.87 -15.37
C HIS A 452 -11.13 24.23 -16.01
N VAL A 453 -11.33 25.34 -15.28
CA VAL A 453 -10.91 26.69 -15.70
C VAL A 453 -9.53 27.08 -15.18
N GLY A 454 -8.82 26.16 -14.52
CA GLY A 454 -7.56 26.40 -13.84
C GLY A 454 -7.73 26.93 -12.41
N ILE A 455 -6.73 26.69 -11.57
CA ILE A 455 -6.70 27.14 -10.17
C ILE A 455 -5.86 28.41 -10.07
N GLU A 456 -6.42 29.46 -9.47
CA GLU A 456 -5.71 30.73 -9.21
C GLU A 456 -4.81 30.59 -7.98
N ASN A 457 -5.34 30.06 -6.88
CA ASN A 457 -4.57 29.83 -5.66
C ASN A 457 -5.22 28.76 -4.76
N VAL A 458 -4.39 28.15 -3.92
CA VAL A 458 -4.80 27.27 -2.83
C VAL A 458 -4.19 27.81 -1.54
N ARG A 459 -4.97 27.86 -0.46
CA ARG A 459 -4.55 28.37 0.85
C ARG A 459 -4.99 27.45 1.96
N ILE A 460 -4.15 27.31 2.99
CA ILE A 460 -4.56 26.79 4.29
C ILE A 460 -5.17 27.94 5.07
N VAL A 461 -6.41 27.76 5.51
CA VAL A 461 -7.10 28.64 6.46
C VAL A 461 -6.90 28.02 7.84
N PHE A 462 -5.94 28.53 8.61
CA PHE A 462 -5.58 27.99 9.92
C PHE A 462 -6.13 28.86 11.04
N ASN A 463 -6.96 28.28 11.88
CA ASN A 463 -7.42 28.89 13.13
C ASN A 463 -6.52 28.39 14.26
N ASN A 464 -5.54 29.20 14.65
CA ASN A 464 -4.77 28.94 15.86
C ASN A 464 -5.68 29.09 17.08
N GLY A 465 -5.73 28.09 17.94
CA GLY A 465 -6.59 28.06 19.14
C GLY A 465 -6.38 29.22 20.11
N ASN A 466 -5.22 29.89 20.02
CA ASN A 466 -4.87 31.06 20.81
C ASN A 466 -5.21 32.41 20.13
N LEU A 467 -5.61 32.39 18.86
CA LEU A 467 -5.88 33.60 18.07
C LEU A 467 -7.38 33.72 17.75
N SER A 468 -7.85 34.97 17.64
CA SER A 468 -9.24 35.27 17.28
C SER A 468 -9.46 35.42 15.78
N ILE A 469 -8.40 35.36 14.96
CA ILE A 469 -8.44 35.55 13.51
C ILE A 469 -7.69 34.39 12.83
N ALA A 470 -8.28 33.85 11.77
CA ALA A 470 -7.67 32.83 10.93
C ALA A 470 -6.45 33.38 10.17
N GLU A 471 -5.36 32.61 10.18
CA GLU A 471 -4.18 32.85 9.37
C GLU A 471 -4.33 32.16 8.00
N LEU A 472 -3.79 32.79 6.95
CA LEU A 472 -3.85 32.28 5.59
C LEU A 472 -2.45 31.93 5.11
N TYR A 473 -2.16 30.63 4.98
CA TYR A 473 -0.89 30.16 4.45
C TYR A 473 -1.04 29.75 2.98
N PRO A 474 -0.34 30.40 2.03
CA PRO A 474 -0.41 30.02 0.62
C PRO A 474 0.23 28.65 0.39
N MET A 475 -0.35 27.86 -0.51
CA MET A 475 0.23 26.59 -0.96
C MET A 475 0.91 26.77 -2.32
N THR A 476 1.95 25.97 -2.57
CA THR A 476 2.70 25.96 -3.82
C THR A 476 2.30 24.76 -4.67
N PHE A 477 1.92 25.00 -5.93
CA PHE A 477 1.69 23.91 -6.90
C PHE A 477 3.01 23.17 -7.17
N SER A 478 3.03 21.87 -6.91
CA SER A 478 4.23 21.04 -6.92
C SER A 478 3.95 19.63 -7.49
N PRO A 479 3.58 19.54 -8.78
CA PRO A 479 3.24 18.27 -9.42
C PRO A 479 4.46 17.32 -9.52
N ILE A 480 4.22 16.01 -9.51
CA ILE A 480 5.25 15.01 -9.83
C ILE A 480 5.26 14.75 -11.34
N ALA A 481 6.37 15.08 -12.00
CA ALA A 481 6.49 14.89 -13.44
C ALA A 481 6.51 13.40 -13.82
N GLY A 482 5.73 13.03 -14.84
CA GLY A 482 5.70 11.66 -15.38
C GLY A 482 4.89 10.65 -14.55
N THR A 483 4.27 11.08 -13.45
CA THR A 483 3.41 10.23 -12.64
C THR A 483 2.20 9.69 -13.42
N LYS A 484 1.73 8.51 -13.00
CA LYS A 484 0.47 7.89 -13.45
C LYS A 484 -0.64 8.04 -12.40
N ILE A 485 -0.34 8.69 -11.28
CA ILE A 485 -1.27 8.94 -10.17
C ILE A 485 -1.73 10.40 -10.29
N VAL A 486 -3.00 10.61 -10.62
CA VAL A 486 -3.56 11.95 -10.89
C VAL A 486 -3.42 12.90 -9.70
N GLU A 487 -3.54 12.36 -8.48
CA GLU A 487 -3.36 13.10 -7.24
C GLU A 487 -1.97 13.75 -7.13
N GLU A 488 -0.93 13.10 -7.67
CA GLU A 488 0.43 13.61 -7.68
C GLU A 488 0.64 14.68 -8.77
N SER A 489 -0.11 14.60 -9.86
CA SER A 489 -0.13 15.62 -10.93
C SER A 489 -0.87 16.90 -10.49
N ASP A 490 -1.86 16.76 -9.62
CA ASP A 490 -2.69 17.87 -9.14
C ASP A 490 -2.20 18.44 -7.79
N ARG A 491 -0.98 18.11 -7.38
CA ARG A 491 -0.48 18.31 -6.01
C ARG A 491 -0.09 19.75 -5.70
N TRP A 492 -0.52 20.22 -4.53
CA TRP A 492 -0.15 21.46 -3.85
C TRP A 492 0.47 21.14 -2.49
N ILE A 493 1.48 21.92 -2.07
CA ILE A 493 2.17 21.77 -0.79
C ILE A 493 2.09 23.08 -0.02
N GLY A 494 1.60 23.01 1.21
CA GLY A 494 1.53 24.12 2.16
C GLY A 494 2.21 23.75 3.47
N ILE A 495 2.44 24.76 4.30
CA ILE A 495 3.12 24.60 5.59
C ILE A 495 2.31 25.33 6.65
N ILE A 496 2.02 24.66 7.75
CA ILE A 496 1.60 25.28 9.01
C ILE A 496 2.85 25.37 9.89
N PRO A 497 3.22 26.56 10.38
CA PRO A 497 4.35 26.73 11.30
C PRO A 497 4.19 25.90 12.59
N PRO A 498 5.29 25.67 13.33
CA PRO A 498 5.23 25.02 14.62
C PRO A 498 4.18 25.64 15.54
N LEU A 499 3.41 24.78 16.20
CA LEU A 499 2.28 25.21 17.04
C LEU A 499 2.76 25.85 18.35
N GLY A 500 3.99 25.56 18.77
CA GLY A 500 4.53 25.89 20.09
C GLY A 500 4.03 24.93 21.17
N GLU A 501 4.58 25.05 22.37
CA GLU A 501 4.12 24.29 23.54
C GLU A 501 2.63 24.55 23.78
N ASN A 502 1.85 23.49 23.99
CA ASN A 502 0.39 23.55 24.13
C ASN A 502 -0.35 24.16 22.92
N GLY A 503 0.33 24.25 21.78
CA GLY A 503 -0.23 24.82 20.58
C GLY A 503 -1.30 23.90 20.01
N PHE A 504 -2.49 24.42 19.76
CA PHE A 504 -3.54 23.68 19.06
C PHE A 504 -4.20 24.58 18.04
N GLY A 505 -4.86 23.96 17.06
CA GLY A 505 -5.62 24.70 16.08
C GLY A 505 -6.42 23.78 15.17
N SER A 506 -7.09 24.41 14.23
CA SER A 506 -7.78 23.69 13.18
C SER A 506 -7.52 24.33 11.84
N PHE A 507 -7.55 23.56 10.76
CA PHE A 507 -7.42 24.11 9.42
C PHE A 507 -8.44 23.55 8.43
N GLN A 508 -8.67 24.37 7.41
CA GLN A 508 -9.36 24.02 6.17
C GLN A 508 -8.49 24.43 4.99
N ILE A 509 -8.79 23.88 3.82
CA ILE A 509 -8.15 24.24 2.56
C ILE A 509 -9.13 25.05 1.75
N GLN A 510 -8.78 26.28 1.41
CA GLN A 510 -9.49 27.11 0.44
C GLN A 510 -8.87 26.92 -0.93
N VAL A 511 -9.70 26.62 -1.93
CA VAL A 511 -9.30 26.59 -3.35
C VAL A 511 -10.05 27.69 -4.08
N VAL A 512 -9.34 28.51 -4.85
CA VAL A 512 -9.90 29.57 -5.69
C VAL A 512 -9.50 29.33 -7.14
N ASP A 513 -10.46 29.31 -8.05
CA ASP A 513 -10.22 29.11 -9.47
C ASP A 513 -9.98 30.41 -10.24
N SER A 514 -9.61 30.30 -11.52
CA SER A 514 -9.32 31.47 -12.38
C SER A 514 -10.51 32.40 -12.61
N ASN A 515 -11.73 31.98 -12.27
CA ASN A 515 -12.95 32.79 -12.32
C ASN A 515 -13.33 33.36 -10.95
N SER A 516 -12.45 33.22 -9.95
CA SER A 516 -12.68 33.60 -8.55
C SER A 516 -13.82 32.83 -7.87
N ALA A 517 -14.27 31.70 -8.43
CA ALA A 517 -15.11 30.77 -7.70
C ALA A 517 -14.26 30.06 -6.63
N GLN A 518 -14.86 29.73 -5.50
CA GLN A 518 -14.12 29.22 -4.35
C GLN A 518 -14.84 28.05 -3.67
N SER A 519 -14.05 27.17 -3.08
CA SER A 519 -14.52 26.06 -2.25
C SER A 519 -13.61 25.84 -1.05
N THR A 520 -14.11 25.10 -0.07
CA THR A 520 -13.34 24.70 1.11
C THR A 520 -13.39 23.19 1.33
N PHE A 521 -12.28 22.63 1.83
CA PHE A 521 -12.19 21.24 2.27
C PHE A 521 -11.60 21.15 3.70
N PRO A 522 -12.16 20.32 4.61
CA PRO A 522 -13.46 19.67 4.48
C PRO A 522 -14.58 20.70 4.27
N ARG A 523 -15.64 20.32 3.54
CA ARG A 523 -16.78 21.22 3.25
C ARG A 523 -17.47 21.70 4.52
N ASN A 524 -17.54 20.81 5.51
CA ASN A 524 -18.03 21.08 6.84
C ASN A 524 -17.00 20.64 7.88
N GLY A 525 -16.84 21.44 8.94
CA GLY A 525 -15.89 21.17 10.00
C GLY A 525 -14.46 21.59 9.65
N SER A 526 -13.50 21.09 10.40
CA SER A 526 -12.08 21.41 10.21
C SER A 526 -11.24 20.21 10.60
N ILE A 527 -10.01 20.17 10.11
CA ILE A 527 -9.01 19.21 10.56
C ILE A 527 -8.35 19.80 11.80
N TYR A 528 -8.39 19.08 12.92
CA TYR A 528 -7.82 19.52 14.18
C TYR A 528 -6.41 18.98 14.35
N ILE A 529 -5.52 19.83 14.85
CA ILE A 529 -4.11 19.51 15.15
C ILE A 529 -3.72 20.11 16.49
N SER A 530 -2.87 19.42 17.23
CA SER A 530 -2.38 19.88 18.53
C SER A 530 -0.98 19.34 18.82
N ALA A 531 -0.17 20.16 19.46
CA ALA A 531 1.07 19.80 20.10
C ALA A 531 0.84 19.60 21.61
N PRO A 532 1.27 18.48 22.20
CA PRO A 532 1.04 18.17 23.61
C PRO A 532 1.81 19.10 24.57
N GLN A 533 1.37 19.16 25.83
CA GLN A 533 2.09 19.78 26.95
C GLN A 533 3.23 18.86 27.40
N LEU A 534 4.44 19.39 27.57
CA LEU A 534 5.48 18.73 28.37
C LEU A 534 5.48 19.37 29.76
N THR A 535 5.06 18.63 30.79
CA THR A 535 5.37 18.98 32.18
C THR A 535 6.80 18.55 32.51
N ASP A 536 7.41 19.16 33.54
CA ASP A 536 8.71 18.71 34.06
C ASP A 536 8.50 17.30 34.64
N ASN A 537 8.70 16.28 33.81
CA ASN A 537 8.14 14.94 34.02
C ASN A 537 8.99 14.16 35.00
N GLN A 538 8.54 14.16 36.24
CA GLN A 538 9.05 13.29 37.30
C GLN A 538 8.65 11.82 37.10
N ILE A 539 7.62 11.56 36.29
CA ILE A 539 7.20 10.24 35.82
C ILE A 539 7.21 10.22 34.29
N VAL A 540 7.96 9.30 33.71
CA VAL A 540 8.18 9.21 32.25
C VAL A 540 7.98 7.79 31.77
N ILE A 541 7.54 7.64 30.52
CA ILE A 541 7.66 6.41 29.76
C ILE A 541 9.15 6.22 29.48
N ASN A 542 9.72 5.13 29.97
CA ASN A 542 11.16 4.89 29.98
C ASN A 542 11.60 3.86 28.96
N GLU A 543 10.81 2.83 28.74
CA GLU A 543 11.15 1.71 27.84
C GLU A 543 9.87 1.04 27.33
N ILE A 544 9.87 0.62 26.07
CA ILE A 544 8.75 -0.08 25.43
C ILE A 544 9.30 -1.31 24.71
N LEU A 545 8.60 -2.43 24.84
CA LEU A 545 8.78 -3.61 24.00
C LEU A 545 7.42 -4.05 23.46
N ALA A 546 7.10 -3.64 22.23
CA ALA A 546 5.83 -3.96 21.55
C ALA A 546 5.90 -5.24 20.68
N LYS A 547 6.99 -6.00 20.80
CA LYS A 547 7.12 -7.32 20.17
C LYS A 547 8.01 -8.22 21.02
N ASN A 548 7.38 -8.88 21.99
CA ASN A 548 8.05 -9.79 22.89
C ASN A 548 7.85 -11.26 22.50
N ASP A 549 8.79 -11.84 21.74
CA ASP A 549 8.66 -13.23 21.32
C ASP A 549 9.29 -14.22 22.33
N SER A 550 10.25 -13.77 23.14
CA SER A 550 11.10 -14.68 23.92
C SER A 550 11.85 -14.07 25.11
N LEU A 551 11.69 -12.78 25.42
CA LEU A 551 12.44 -12.11 26.49
C LEU A 551 11.50 -11.49 27.52
N ASN A 552 11.75 -11.72 28.81
CA ASN A 552 10.95 -11.14 29.91
C ASN A 552 9.50 -11.64 29.90
N GLN A 553 9.21 -12.58 30.79
CA GLN A 553 7.86 -13.12 30.94
C GLN A 553 7.08 -12.33 31.98
N ASP A 554 5.76 -12.25 31.81
CA ASP A 554 4.86 -11.86 32.87
C ASP A 554 4.83 -12.89 34.02
N LEU A 555 4.01 -12.63 35.04
CA LEU A 555 3.86 -13.54 36.18
C LEU A 555 3.09 -14.84 35.83
N SER A 556 2.45 -14.90 34.67
CA SER A 556 1.78 -16.07 34.11
C SER A 556 2.70 -16.92 33.21
N GLY A 557 3.91 -16.44 32.90
CA GLY A 557 4.88 -17.10 32.04
C GLY A 557 4.70 -16.82 30.55
N GLN A 558 3.92 -15.79 30.18
CA GLN A 558 3.67 -15.35 28.81
C GLN A 558 4.65 -14.26 28.40
N TYR A 559 4.97 -14.19 27.11
CA TYR A 559 5.81 -13.14 26.53
C TYR A 559 4.90 -12.08 25.93
N GLU A 560 4.41 -11.19 26.78
CA GLU A 560 3.50 -10.13 26.37
C GLU A 560 4.26 -8.82 26.12
N ASP A 561 3.63 -7.93 25.37
CA ASP A 561 4.12 -6.58 25.18
C ASP A 561 4.12 -5.84 26.51
N TRP A 562 5.07 -4.93 26.69
CA TRP A 562 5.12 -4.16 27.92
C TRP A 562 5.69 -2.76 27.72
N LEU A 563 5.31 -1.92 28.67
CA LEU A 563 5.79 -0.56 28.82
C LEU A 563 6.31 -0.37 30.23
N GLU A 564 7.46 0.30 30.36
CA GLU A 564 8.05 0.67 31.62
C GLU A 564 7.91 2.16 31.88
N LEU A 565 7.50 2.51 33.10
CA LEU A 565 7.59 3.86 33.63
C LEU A 565 8.79 4.01 34.56
N TYR A 566 9.41 5.19 34.56
CA TYR A 566 10.50 5.55 35.47
C TYR A 566 10.14 6.78 36.31
N ASN A 567 10.28 6.66 37.63
CA ASN A 567 10.18 7.79 38.54
C ASN A 567 11.56 8.45 38.72
N SER A 568 11.76 9.60 38.09
CA SER A 568 12.99 10.40 38.18
C SER A 568 13.04 11.31 39.41
N ALA A 569 11.98 11.38 40.22
CA ALA A 569 11.94 12.17 41.45
C ALA A 569 12.70 11.50 42.62
N ASN A 570 12.93 12.32 43.65
CA ASN A 570 13.48 11.89 44.95
C ASN A 570 12.40 11.49 45.95
N GLU A 571 11.13 11.42 45.53
CA GLU A 571 9.98 11.02 46.34
C GLU A 571 9.11 9.97 45.61
N THR A 572 8.35 9.19 46.38
CA THR A 572 7.43 8.18 45.84
C THR A 572 6.30 8.87 45.09
N ILE A 573 6.02 8.43 43.86
CA ILE A 573 4.91 8.95 43.04
C ILE A 573 3.73 7.99 43.12
N ASP A 574 2.54 8.54 43.39
CA ASP A 574 1.27 7.80 43.39
C ASP A 574 0.56 7.97 42.04
N LEU A 575 0.47 6.89 41.28
CA LEU A 575 -0.19 6.86 39.98
C LEU A 575 -1.70 6.62 40.08
N SER A 576 -2.25 6.41 41.28
CA SER A 576 -3.68 6.09 41.47
C SER A 576 -4.60 7.10 40.79
N GLY A 577 -5.37 6.62 39.82
CA GLY A 577 -6.36 7.41 39.10
C GLY A 577 -5.84 8.19 37.88
N LEU A 578 -4.53 8.14 37.60
CA LEU A 578 -3.98 8.54 36.28
C LEU A 578 -4.47 7.56 35.19
N PHE A 579 -4.24 7.90 33.93
CA PHE A 579 -4.55 7.01 32.81
C PHE A 579 -3.33 6.71 31.92
N LEU A 580 -3.37 5.59 31.23
CA LEU A 580 -2.49 5.23 30.11
C LEU A 580 -3.38 5.04 28.87
N THR A 581 -2.90 5.49 27.71
CA THR A 581 -3.61 5.34 26.44
C THR A 581 -2.65 5.13 25.28
N ASP A 582 -3.07 4.34 24.31
CA ASP A 582 -2.49 4.22 22.97
C ASP A 582 -3.29 5.02 21.91
N ASN A 583 -4.37 5.70 22.35
CA ASN A 583 -5.38 6.27 21.46
C ASN A 583 -5.66 7.73 21.83
N MET A 584 -5.18 8.65 21.00
CA MET A 584 -5.36 10.10 21.19
C MET A 584 -6.84 10.54 21.20
N SER A 585 -7.75 9.77 20.58
CA SER A 585 -9.19 10.06 20.60
C SER A 585 -9.88 9.59 21.87
N ASN A 586 -9.19 8.82 22.72
CA ASN A 586 -9.66 8.34 24.02
C ASN A 586 -8.54 8.46 25.05
N LEU A 587 -8.28 9.68 25.53
CA LEU A 587 -7.24 9.93 26.53
C LEU A 587 -7.43 9.11 27.83
N PRO A 588 -8.63 9.01 28.42
CA PRO A 588 -8.85 8.19 29.62
C PRO A 588 -9.10 6.69 29.30
N LYS A 589 -8.28 6.06 28.44
CA LYS A 589 -8.50 4.67 27.96
C LYS A 589 -8.37 3.61 29.06
N TRP A 590 -7.27 3.63 29.80
CA TRP A 590 -7.00 2.68 30.88
C TRP A 590 -6.56 3.42 32.13
N GLN A 591 -7.25 3.22 33.25
CA GLN A 591 -6.94 3.91 34.51
C GLN A 591 -6.00 3.06 35.37
N PHE A 592 -4.94 3.67 35.91
CA PHE A 592 -4.04 3.01 36.86
C PHE A 592 -4.80 2.57 38.12
N PRO A 593 -4.63 1.31 38.59
CA PRO A 593 -5.28 0.83 39.81
C PRO A 593 -4.95 1.66 41.05
N SER A 594 -5.89 1.74 41.99
CA SER A 594 -5.66 2.41 43.27
C SER A 594 -4.52 1.72 44.05
N GLY A 595 -3.61 2.53 44.60
CA GLY A 595 -2.43 2.06 45.33
C GLY A 595 -1.22 1.76 44.44
N THR A 596 -1.24 2.16 43.17
CA THR A 596 -0.08 2.02 42.27
C THR A 596 0.97 3.08 42.61
N LEU A 597 2.05 2.67 43.27
CA LEU A 597 3.12 3.54 43.72
C LEU A 597 4.43 3.20 43.01
N ILE A 598 5.22 4.21 42.66
CA ILE A 598 6.59 4.03 42.17
C ILE A 598 7.54 4.75 43.12
N GLU A 599 8.43 4.00 43.76
CA GLU A 599 9.45 4.53 44.66
C GLU A 599 10.45 5.45 43.93
N PRO A 600 11.16 6.35 44.64
CA PRO A 600 12.16 7.21 44.02
C PRO A 600 13.17 6.41 43.20
N ASN A 601 13.50 6.87 41.99
CA ASN A 601 14.47 6.24 41.10
C ASN A 601 14.16 4.76 40.76
N SER A 602 12.89 4.37 40.84
CA SER A 602 12.41 3.00 40.55
C SER A 602 11.57 2.97 39.28
N TYR A 603 11.24 1.75 38.85
CA TYR A 603 10.53 1.46 37.60
C TYR A 603 9.21 0.77 37.89
N LEU A 604 8.30 0.81 36.92
CA LEU A 604 7.06 0.04 36.95
C LEU A 604 6.80 -0.54 35.57
N ILE A 605 6.62 -1.86 35.50
CA ILE A 605 6.21 -2.57 34.29
C ILE A 605 4.69 -2.61 34.22
N ILE A 606 4.16 -2.29 33.05
CA ILE A 606 2.78 -2.47 32.63
C ILE A 606 2.79 -3.44 31.47
N TRP A 607 2.12 -4.58 31.63
CA TRP A 607 1.90 -5.55 30.56
C TRP A 607 0.73 -5.06 29.70
N CYS A 608 0.94 -4.95 28.40
CA CYS A 608 -0.03 -4.47 27.43
C CYS A 608 -0.60 -5.68 26.67
N ASP A 609 -1.54 -6.38 27.29
CA ASP A 609 -1.98 -7.71 26.84
C ASP A 609 -3.50 -7.90 26.78
N GLU A 610 -4.28 -6.88 27.13
CA GLU A 610 -5.74 -6.94 27.24
C GLU A 610 -6.28 -7.88 28.34
N ASP A 611 -5.45 -8.31 29.29
CA ASP A 611 -5.83 -9.27 30.33
C ASP A 611 -5.67 -8.75 31.76
N ALA A 612 -6.65 -7.95 32.19
CA ALA A 612 -6.72 -7.42 33.56
C ALA A 612 -6.95 -8.49 34.66
N SER A 613 -7.13 -9.78 34.31
CA SER A 613 -7.39 -10.84 35.29
C SER A 613 -6.12 -11.43 35.92
N GLN A 614 -4.96 -11.09 35.37
CA GLN A 614 -3.67 -11.63 35.77
C GLN A 614 -3.03 -10.89 36.95
N GLN A 615 -2.06 -11.55 37.58
CA GLN A 615 -1.29 -10.94 38.65
C GLN A 615 -0.27 -9.96 38.05
N GLY A 616 -0.31 -8.70 38.48
CA GLY A 616 0.56 -7.66 37.96
C GLY A 616 -0.24 -6.41 37.62
N ILE A 617 0.31 -5.56 36.76
CA ILE A 617 -0.40 -4.43 36.18
C ILE A 617 -0.56 -4.71 34.69
N HIS A 618 -1.79 -4.92 34.27
CA HIS A 618 -2.16 -5.30 32.91
C HIS A 618 -3.11 -4.26 32.33
N SER A 619 -2.74 -3.77 31.14
CA SER A 619 -3.48 -2.76 30.39
C SER A 619 -4.66 -3.40 29.65
N ASN A 620 -5.69 -2.62 29.32
CA ASN A 620 -6.82 -3.10 28.51
C ASN A 620 -6.59 -2.95 27.00
N PHE A 621 -5.32 -2.86 26.59
CA PHE A 621 -4.88 -2.76 25.20
C PHE A 621 -3.52 -3.44 25.00
N LYS A 622 -3.21 -3.78 23.74
CA LYS A 622 -1.89 -4.24 23.30
C LYS A 622 -1.14 -3.15 22.55
N LEU A 623 0.17 -3.34 22.38
CA LEU A 623 0.98 -2.43 21.61
C LEU A 623 1.19 -2.92 20.17
N SER A 624 1.21 -2.02 19.20
CA SER A 624 1.52 -2.30 17.81
C SER A 624 3.02 -2.32 17.54
N ALA A 625 3.52 -3.46 17.06
CA ALA A 625 4.91 -3.60 16.64
C ALA A 625 5.30 -2.70 15.45
N ASP A 626 4.35 -2.14 14.69
CA ASP A 626 4.64 -1.21 13.59
C ASP A 626 4.92 0.22 14.06
N GLY A 627 4.78 0.46 15.36
CA GLY A 627 4.93 1.76 15.99
C GLY A 627 3.58 2.43 16.18
N GLU A 628 3.39 3.03 17.34
CA GLU A 628 2.16 3.74 17.66
C GLU A 628 2.41 4.83 18.72
N PHE A 629 1.36 5.59 19.00
CA PHE A 629 1.33 6.58 20.06
C PHE A 629 1.00 5.93 21.41
N VAL A 630 1.71 6.31 22.48
CA VAL A 630 1.36 5.98 23.86
C VAL A 630 1.54 7.20 24.76
N ALA A 631 0.64 7.41 25.71
CA ALA A 631 0.70 8.52 26.66
C ALA A 631 0.16 8.18 28.05
N ILE A 632 0.74 8.84 29.07
CA ILE A 632 0.25 8.93 30.44
C ILE A 632 -0.61 10.20 30.54
N ILE A 633 -1.80 10.11 31.11
CA ILE A 633 -2.75 11.22 31.27
C ILE A 633 -3.02 11.48 32.75
N ASP A 634 -3.10 12.75 33.14
CA ASP A 634 -3.43 13.20 34.49
C ASP A 634 -4.89 12.88 34.87
N LYS A 635 -5.21 13.03 36.15
CA LYS A 635 -6.52 12.77 36.77
C LYS A 635 -7.64 13.68 36.24
N ASP A 636 -7.29 14.73 35.50
CA ASP A 636 -8.23 15.62 34.82
C ASP A 636 -8.72 15.07 33.47
N GLU A 637 -8.25 13.87 33.09
CA GLU A 637 -8.56 13.14 31.85
C GLU A 637 -8.10 13.84 30.57
N LYS A 638 -7.24 14.87 30.69
CA LYS A 638 -6.88 15.76 29.57
C LYS A 638 -5.38 16.06 29.47
N THR A 639 -4.72 16.25 30.60
CA THR A 639 -3.33 16.68 30.63
C THR A 639 -2.44 15.47 30.35
N ILE A 640 -1.72 15.47 29.23
CA ILE A 640 -0.68 14.47 28.96
C ILE A 640 0.49 14.76 29.90
N ILE A 641 0.85 13.78 30.72
CA ILE A 641 2.04 13.81 31.57
C ILE A 641 3.23 13.51 30.68
N ASP A 642 3.38 12.28 30.17
CA ASP A 642 4.43 11.92 29.20
C ASP A 642 3.83 11.18 28.01
N SER A 643 4.46 11.28 26.84
CA SER A 643 4.03 10.57 25.64
C SER A 643 5.16 10.26 24.68
N ILE A 644 4.96 9.25 23.85
CA ILE A 644 5.85 8.88 22.77
C ILE A 644 5.04 8.34 21.59
N THR A 645 5.46 8.65 20.38
CA THR A 645 5.16 7.81 19.21
C THR A 645 6.41 7.00 18.88
N PHE A 646 6.41 5.71 19.19
CA PHE A 646 7.59 4.88 18.98
C PHE A 646 7.61 4.31 17.55
N PRO A 647 8.78 4.11 16.94
CA PRO A 647 8.90 3.54 15.60
C PRO A 647 8.71 2.02 15.63
N GLN A 648 8.56 1.42 14.45
CA GLN A 648 8.49 -0.05 14.30
C GLN A 648 9.55 -0.79 15.14
N GLN A 649 9.07 -1.80 15.87
CA GLN A 649 9.83 -2.65 16.79
C GLN A 649 10.19 -3.99 16.13
N SER A 650 11.47 -4.36 16.24
CA SER A 650 11.91 -5.73 15.97
C SER A 650 11.70 -6.59 17.20
N ALA A 651 11.44 -7.88 17.01
CA ALA A 651 11.22 -8.81 18.12
C ALA A 651 12.37 -8.75 19.13
N ASN A 652 12.02 -8.64 20.43
CA ASN A 652 12.95 -8.68 21.56
C ASN A 652 13.96 -7.53 21.62
N ILE A 653 13.72 -6.44 20.89
CA ILE A 653 14.52 -5.20 20.97
C ILE A 653 13.59 -4.10 21.44
N SER A 654 13.85 -3.57 22.63
CA SER A 654 13.06 -2.49 23.19
C SER A 654 13.51 -1.14 22.62
N PHE A 655 12.62 -0.16 22.71
CA PHE A 655 12.92 1.26 22.48
C PHE A 655 12.83 1.98 23.82
N GLY A 656 13.93 2.58 24.28
CA GLY A 656 14.01 3.18 25.60
C GLY A 656 14.80 4.48 25.65
N ARG A 657 14.50 5.31 26.66
CA ARG A 657 15.22 6.54 26.98
C ARG A 657 16.64 6.20 27.43
N PHE A 658 17.65 6.82 26.82
CA PHE A 658 19.03 6.67 27.25
C PHE A 658 19.76 8.02 27.34
N PRO A 659 20.24 8.41 28.53
CA PRO A 659 19.99 7.79 29.85
C PRO A 659 18.49 7.76 30.25
N ASN A 660 18.15 7.00 31.29
CA ASN A 660 16.77 6.92 31.79
C ASN A 660 16.16 8.30 32.04
N GLY A 661 14.90 8.46 31.63
CA GLY A 661 14.13 9.69 31.79
C GLY A 661 14.61 10.90 31.00
N GLU A 662 15.63 10.77 30.15
CA GLU A 662 16.07 11.81 29.21
C GLU A 662 15.33 11.72 27.87
N ASP A 663 15.37 12.76 27.04
CA ASP A 663 14.61 12.81 25.76
C ASP A 663 15.22 12.02 24.61
N ASN A 664 16.39 11.44 24.80
CA ASN A 664 17.05 10.64 23.77
C ASN A 664 16.56 9.19 23.83
N TRP A 665 16.00 8.69 22.74
CA TRP A 665 15.52 7.31 22.63
C TRP A 665 16.42 6.47 21.73
N ILE A 666 16.68 5.23 22.13
CA ILE A 666 17.50 4.27 21.38
C ILE A 666 16.85 2.90 21.35
N PHE A 667 17.18 2.12 20.32
CA PHE A 667 16.95 0.67 20.35
C PHE A 667 18.00 0.00 21.24
N MET A 668 17.56 -0.95 22.06
CA MET A 668 18.41 -1.60 23.06
C MET A 668 17.92 -3.00 23.39
N ASN A 669 18.78 -3.76 24.09
CA ASN A 669 18.32 -5.00 24.71
C ASN A 669 17.37 -4.62 25.86
N PRO A 670 16.23 -5.34 25.99
CA PRO A 670 15.26 -5.09 27.05
C PRO A 670 15.89 -5.05 28.45
N SER A 671 15.62 -4.01 29.22
CA SER A 671 16.14 -3.83 30.58
C SER A 671 15.05 -3.57 31.64
N PRO A 672 14.00 -4.41 31.71
CA PRO A 672 12.91 -4.18 32.62
C PRO A 672 13.39 -4.17 34.08
N GLU A 673 12.82 -3.23 34.84
CA GLU A 673 13.13 -2.94 36.24
C GLU A 673 14.59 -2.54 36.50
N ALA A 674 15.32 -2.15 35.46
CA ALA A 674 16.73 -1.82 35.53
C ALA A 674 17.07 -0.53 34.80
N LYS A 675 18.32 -0.07 34.96
CA LYS A 675 18.78 1.10 34.23
C LYS A 675 18.92 0.75 32.75
N ASN A 676 18.40 1.61 31.87
CA ASN A 676 18.63 1.50 30.45
C ASN A 676 20.13 1.61 30.22
N VAL A 677 20.68 0.51 29.74
CA VAL A 677 22.10 0.39 29.43
C VAL A 677 22.25 0.54 27.93
N ASN A 678 23.13 1.45 27.52
CA ASN A 678 23.63 1.43 26.15
C ASN A 678 24.53 0.20 26.02
N VAL A 679 23.90 -0.93 25.70
CA VAL A 679 24.61 -2.12 25.27
C VAL A 679 25.04 -1.85 23.84
N VAL A 680 26.23 -1.29 23.67
CA VAL A 680 26.95 -1.30 22.39
C VAL A 680 27.34 -2.74 22.06
N SER A 681 26.33 -3.54 21.72
CA SER A 681 26.40 -4.80 21.00
C SER A 681 25.04 -5.16 20.38
N VAL A 682 24.36 -4.18 19.79
CA VAL A 682 23.84 -4.38 18.44
C VAL A 682 24.86 -3.69 17.55
N ASN A 683 25.51 -4.45 16.68
CA ASN A 683 26.51 -3.90 15.77
C ASN A 683 25.91 -2.69 15.03
N ASP A 684 26.47 -1.51 15.27
CA ASP A 684 26.56 -0.42 14.30
C ASP A 684 27.30 -0.94 13.06
N GLN A 685 26.65 -1.83 12.32
CA GLN A 685 26.88 -1.89 10.90
C GLN A 685 26.09 -0.70 10.37
N ASN A 686 26.80 0.36 10.02
CA ASN A 686 26.52 0.99 8.74
C ASN A 686 26.50 -0.15 7.71
N ILE A 687 25.36 -0.85 7.57
CA ILE A 687 25.15 -1.86 6.55
C ILE A 687 25.05 -1.05 5.27
N VAL A 688 26.21 -0.78 4.72
CA VAL A 688 26.35 -0.50 3.31
C VAL A 688 25.78 -1.72 2.59
N THR A 689 24.63 -1.56 1.93
CA THR A 689 23.93 -2.63 1.20
C THR A 689 24.39 -2.76 -0.25
N LYS A 690 25.21 -1.82 -0.73
CA LYS A 690 25.73 -1.80 -2.11
C LYS A 690 27.04 -1.02 -2.21
N PHE A 691 27.79 -1.30 -3.27
CA PHE A 691 28.85 -0.39 -3.68
C PHE A 691 28.23 0.90 -4.20
N GLU A 692 28.78 2.05 -3.79
CA GLU A 692 28.32 3.35 -4.26
C GLU A 692 29.49 4.33 -4.32
N LEU A 693 29.53 5.17 -5.35
CA LEU A 693 30.37 6.36 -5.40
C LEU A 693 29.48 7.60 -5.40
N SER A 694 29.45 8.34 -4.29
CA SER A 694 28.64 9.55 -4.16
C SER A 694 29.19 10.70 -5.01
N GLN A 695 28.31 11.63 -5.36
CA GLN A 695 28.71 12.90 -5.98
C GLN A 695 29.59 13.69 -5.02
N ASN A 696 30.73 14.21 -5.52
CA ASN A 696 31.64 15.01 -4.71
C ASN A 696 30.95 16.30 -4.23
N TYR A 697 31.26 16.75 -3.02
CA TYR A 697 30.74 18.01 -2.49
C TYR A 697 31.87 18.86 -1.88
N PRO A 698 31.93 20.16 -2.20
CA PRO A 698 31.07 20.89 -3.14
C PRO A 698 31.30 20.51 -4.62
N ASN A 699 30.31 20.71 -5.48
CA ASN A 699 30.44 20.59 -6.95
C ASN A 699 29.47 21.58 -7.65
N PRO A 700 29.96 22.60 -8.39
CA PRO A 700 31.37 22.91 -8.66
C PRO A 700 32.16 23.30 -7.41
N PHE A 701 33.47 23.07 -7.44
CA PHE A 701 34.42 23.45 -6.39
C PHE A 701 35.58 24.27 -6.96
N GLY A 702 36.33 24.94 -6.10
CA GLY A 702 37.38 25.89 -6.49
C GLY A 702 37.07 27.33 -6.06
N ASP A 703 37.67 28.31 -6.75
CA ASP A 703 37.71 29.75 -6.41
C ASP A 703 36.38 30.49 -6.66
N LEU A 704 35.25 29.88 -6.28
CA LEU A 704 33.94 30.50 -6.39
C LEU A 704 33.72 31.50 -5.24
N PRO A 705 33.38 32.77 -5.52
CA PRO A 705 33.16 33.76 -4.48
C PRO A 705 31.88 33.44 -3.70
N LYS A 706 32.00 33.23 -2.39
CA LYS A 706 30.84 32.98 -1.51
C LYS A 706 29.90 34.19 -1.35
N LYS A 707 30.28 35.39 -1.85
CA LYS A 707 29.47 36.63 -1.96
C LYS A 707 30.16 37.64 -2.91
N PRO A 708 29.44 38.61 -3.53
CA PRO A 708 29.96 39.49 -4.58
C PRO A 708 31.12 40.44 -4.18
N SER A 709 31.50 40.50 -2.90
CA SER A 709 32.50 41.44 -2.38
C SER A 709 33.55 40.81 -1.45
N SER A 710 33.75 39.48 -1.52
CA SER A 710 34.79 38.79 -0.74
C SER A 710 36.01 38.45 -1.62
N THR A 711 37.20 38.87 -1.20
CA THR A 711 38.49 38.49 -1.82
C THR A 711 39.07 37.19 -1.25
N SER A 712 38.24 36.36 -0.59
CA SER A 712 38.64 35.01 -0.18
C SER A 712 38.59 34.07 -1.38
N PHE A 713 39.75 33.69 -1.89
CA PHE A 713 39.92 32.59 -2.85
C PHE A 713 39.26 31.32 -2.29
N GLY A 714 38.56 30.60 -3.14
CA GLY A 714 37.73 29.46 -2.76
C GLY A 714 38.59 28.23 -2.41
N ASN A 715 37.93 27.14 -2.03
CA ASN A 715 38.62 25.92 -1.64
C ASN A 715 38.83 25.06 -2.90
N PRO A 716 40.08 24.82 -3.35
CA PRO A 716 40.36 23.97 -4.51
C PRO A 716 40.17 22.48 -4.22
N SER A 717 39.64 22.13 -3.03
CA SER A 717 39.37 20.76 -2.64
C SER A 717 37.88 20.41 -2.58
N THR A 718 37.56 19.16 -2.90
CA THR A 718 36.23 18.55 -2.74
C THR A 718 36.32 17.22 -2.01
N LYS A 719 35.26 16.83 -1.29
CA LYS A 719 35.13 15.51 -0.67
C LYS A 719 34.41 14.55 -1.60
N ILE A 720 34.85 13.30 -1.64
CA ILE A 720 34.26 12.19 -2.38
C ILE A 720 33.94 11.10 -1.38
N LYS A 721 32.65 10.81 -1.18
CA LYS A 721 32.19 9.70 -0.34
C LYS A 721 31.93 8.47 -1.21
N TYR A 722 32.21 7.29 -0.68
CA TYR A 722 31.98 6.03 -1.38
C TYR A 722 31.81 4.87 -0.41
N SER A 723 31.14 3.82 -0.83
CA SER A 723 30.87 2.65 -0.03
C SER A 723 31.35 1.39 -0.75
N ILE A 724 31.96 0.47 0.01
CA ILE A 724 32.40 -0.84 -0.45
C ILE A 724 31.44 -1.84 0.19
N TYR A 725 30.82 -2.68 -0.63
CA TYR A 725 29.97 -3.77 -0.14
C TYR A 725 30.74 -5.08 -0.21
N ALA A 726 30.38 -6.06 0.61
CA ALA A 726 30.89 -7.40 0.43
C ALA A 726 29.72 -8.36 0.36
N ALA A 727 29.36 -8.77 -0.87
CA ALA A 727 28.46 -9.88 -1.07
C ALA A 727 29.16 -11.13 -0.55
N ALA A 728 28.55 -11.82 0.42
CA ALA A 728 29.02 -13.12 0.85
C ALA A 728 28.90 -14.10 -0.32
N GLU A 729 30.02 -14.45 -0.95
CA GLU A 729 30.08 -15.76 -1.57
C GLU A 729 30.11 -16.80 -0.46
N LYS A 730 29.30 -17.86 -0.65
CA LYS A 730 29.25 -19.04 0.22
C LYS A 730 30.68 -19.50 0.55
N HIS A 731 30.96 -19.68 1.84
CA HIS A 731 32.16 -20.25 2.51
C HIS A 731 33.10 -19.26 3.24
N ASN A 732 33.23 -19.50 4.56
CA ASN A 732 34.09 -18.81 5.54
C ASN A 732 35.48 -18.33 5.05
N SER A 733 35.62 -17.05 4.67
CA SER A 733 36.86 -16.25 4.77
C SER A 733 36.60 -14.74 4.54
N PRO A 734 37.42 -13.80 5.08
CA PRO A 734 36.97 -12.45 5.41
C PRO A 734 36.75 -11.51 4.20
N LEU A 735 35.65 -10.75 4.29
CA LEU A 735 35.07 -9.76 3.35
C LEU A 735 35.97 -8.52 3.08
N GLN A 736 37.04 -8.64 2.28
CA GLN A 736 37.88 -7.52 1.81
C GLN A 736 38.07 -7.51 0.28
N GLN A 737 38.09 -6.32 -0.35
CA GLN A 737 38.29 -6.14 -1.79
C GLN A 737 39.36 -5.09 -2.10
N ASN A 738 40.05 -5.23 -3.26
CA ASN A 738 40.99 -4.21 -3.73
C ASN A 738 40.25 -3.03 -4.33
N THR A 739 40.36 -1.86 -3.69
CA THR A 739 39.65 -0.64 -4.06
C THR A 739 40.59 0.40 -4.64
N VAL A 740 40.22 0.95 -5.79
CA VAL A 740 40.97 1.98 -6.53
C VAL A 740 40.06 3.17 -6.84
N ILE A 741 40.49 4.39 -6.50
CA ILE A 741 39.86 5.64 -6.95
C ILE A 741 40.87 6.47 -7.71
N LYS A 742 40.54 6.84 -8.94
CA LYS A 742 41.39 7.66 -9.83
C LYS A 742 40.60 8.81 -10.45
N VAL A 743 41.30 9.90 -10.75
CA VAL A 743 40.77 11.09 -11.43
C VAL A 743 41.36 11.20 -12.82
N TYR A 744 40.54 11.58 -13.79
CA TYR A 744 40.86 11.72 -15.20
C TYR A 744 40.41 13.07 -15.74
N ASP A 745 41.14 13.62 -16.71
CA ASP A 745 40.68 14.77 -17.50
C ASP A 745 39.67 14.37 -18.58
N ILE A 746 39.13 15.35 -19.31
CA ILE A 746 38.10 15.13 -20.34
C ILE A 746 38.59 14.28 -21.53
N LEU A 747 39.91 14.14 -21.71
CA LEU A 747 40.50 13.27 -22.74
C LEU A 747 40.74 11.85 -22.23
N GLY A 748 40.37 11.55 -20.98
CA GLY A 748 40.54 10.25 -20.34
C GLY A 748 41.96 10.00 -19.82
N ARG A 749 42.81 11.03 -19.74
CA ARG A 749 44.16 10.90 -19.18
C ARG A 749 44.08 10.94 -17.66
N GLU A 750 44.73 10.01 -16.99
CA GLU A 750 44.80 9.99 -15.53
C GLU A 750 45.56 11.22 -15.02
N VAL A 751 44.94 11.97 -14.12
CA VAL A 751 45.54 13.16 -13.48
C VAL A 751 45.87 12.95 -12.00
N ALA A 752 45.20 11.99 -11.32
CA ALA A 752 45.53 11.60 -9.95
C ALA A 752 45.03 10.19 -9.59
N THR A 753 45.72 9.52 -8.67
CA THR A 753 45.22 8.33 -7.96
C THR A 753 44.97 8.70 -6.50
N LEU A 754 43.73 8.56 -6.02
CA LEU A 754 43.30 8.94 -4.67
C LEU A 754 43.29 7.75 -3.71
N VAL A 755 42.95 6.55 -4.19
CA VAL A 755 42.91 5.30 -3.40
C VAL A 755 43.43 4.15 -4.26
N ASN A 756 44.23 3.25 -3.68
CA ASN A 756 44.66 1.99 -4.30
C ASN A 756 45.12 1.00 -3.20
N LYS A 757 44.17 0.35 -2.52
CA LYS A 757 44.44 -0.57 -1.40
C LYS A 757 43.28 -1.54 -1.14
N GLN A 758 43.54 -2.60 -0.38
CA GLN A 758 42.51 -3.52 0.13
C GLN A 758 41.63 -2.83 1.20
N GLN A 759 40.31 -2.94 1.09
CA GLN A 759 39.31 -2.36 2.01
C GLN A 759 38.19 -3.36 2.35
N LYS A 760 37.66 -3.30 3.58
CA LYS A 760 36.50 -4.09 4.04
C LYS A 760 35.17 -3.46 3.57
N SER A 761 34.05 -4.19 3.70
CA SER A 761 32.72 -3.60 3.55
C SER A 761 32.54 -2.41 4.51
N GLY A 762 32.03 -1.27 4.03
CA GLY A 762 31.84 -0.05 4.81
C GLY A 762 31.83 1.23 3.98
N SER A 763 31.48 2.36 4.61
CA SER A 763 31.47 3.70 4.00
C SER A 763 32.78 4.46 4.26
N TYR A 764 33.27 5.17 3.26
CA TYR A 764 34.57 5.85 3.22
C TYR A 764 34.45 7.26 2.61
N GLU A 765 35.42 8.13 2.90
CA GLU A 765 35.54 9.46 2.32
C GLU A 765 37.00 9.73 1.93
N VAL A 766 37.22 10.36 0.77
CA VAL A 766 38.54 10.86 0.33
C VAL A 766 38.44 12.30 -0.15
N ILE A 767 39.49 13.09 0.06
CA ILE A 767 39.56 14.49 -0.37
C ILE A 767 40.42 14.59 -1.63
N PHE A 768 39.93 15.32 -2.63
CA PHE A 768 40.69 15.64 -3.84
C PHE A 768 41.01 17.14 -3.89
N ASP A 769 42.29 17.49 -4.02
CA ASP A 769 42.78 18.87 -4.21
C ASP A 769 43.18 19.10 -5.67
N ALA A 770 42.53 20.08 -6.31
CA ALA A 770 42.72 20.45 -7.71
C ALA A 770 43.56 21.72 -7.89
N SER A 771 44.26 22.19 -6.86
CA SER A 771 45.06 23.44 -6.87
C SER A 771 46.01 23.60 -8.07
N ASN A 772 46.61 22.49 -8.51
CA ASN A 772 47.56 22.42 -9.64
C ASN A 772 46.91 22.13 -11.01
N LEU A 773 45.58 22.06 -11.07
CA LEU A 773 44.82 21.78 -12.28
C LEU A 773 44.20 23.08 -12.85
N THR A 774 43.77 23.03 -14.11
CA THR A 774 43.08 24.13 -14.78
C THR A 774 41.57 24.04 -14.57
N THR A 775 40.86 25.17 -14.65
CA THR A 775 39.38 25.18 -14.69
C THR A 775 38.88 24.21 -15.76
N GLY A 776 37.97 23.32 -15.39
CA GLY A 776 37.49 22.29 -16.30
C GLY A 776 36.67 21.20 -15.65
N ILE A 777 36.24 20.27 -16.50
CA ILE A 777 35.51 19.08 -16.11
C ILE A 777 36.49 17.92 -15.94
N TYR A 778 36.40 17.25 -14.80
CA TYR A 778 37.16 16.05 -14.46
C TYR A 778 36.20 14.91 -14.14
N PHE A 779 36.67 13.68 -14.29
CA PHE A 779 35.92 12.49 -13.92
C PHE A 779 36.70 11.73 -12.87
N TYR A 780 36.03 11.23 -11.83
CA TYR A 780 36.64 10.34 -10.86
C TYR A 780 35.90 9.01 -10.85
N LYS A 781 36.68 7.94 -10.78
CA LYS A 781 36.23 6.56 -10.99
C LYS A 781 36.62 5.71 -9.80
N LEU A 782 35.65 5.03 -9.21
CA LEU A 782 35.82 3.96 -8.23
C LEU A 782 35.83 2.62 -8.95
N GLN A 783 36.77 1.76 -8.57
CA GLN A 783 36.82 0.36 -8.96
C GLN A 783 37.12 -0.51 -7.74
N SER A 784 36.24 -1.46 -7.43
CA SER A 784 36.44 -2.46 -6.36
C SER A 784 35.87 -3.79 -6.79
N GLY A 785 36.72 -4.82 -6.90
CA GLY A 785 36.32 -6.08 -7.52
C GLY A 785 35.81 -5.86 -8.95
N ASN A 786 34.58 -6.31 -9.24
CA ASN A 786 33.91 -6.12 -10.54
C ASN A 786 33.09 -4.82 -10.61
N PHE A 787 32.93 -4.11 -9.49
CA PHE A 787 32.18 -2.85 -9.47
C PHE A 787 33.03 -1.71 -9.99
N VAL A 788 32.47 -0.93 -10.91
CA VAL A 788 33.08 0.27 -11.48
C VAL A 788 32.04 1.36 -11.61
N GLU A 789 32.25 2.51 -10.97
CA GLU A 789 31.39 3.67 -11.11
C GLU A 789 32.23 4.93 -11.34
N THR A 790 31.77 5.82 -12.22
CA THR A 790 32.45 7.09 -12.54
C THR A 790 31.49 8.25 -12.35
N LYS A 791 31.95 9.32 -11.71
CA LYS A 791 31.20 10.56 -11.52
C LYS A 791 32.00 11.74 -12.08
N LYS A 792 31.28 12.80 -12.44
CA LYS A 792 31.82 14.03 -13.01
C LYS A 792 31.96 15.07 -11.90
N MET A 793 33.07 15.80 -11.87
CA MET A 793 33.25 16.97 -11.03
C MET A 793 33.69 18.18 -11.87
N ILE A 794 33.31 19.37 -11.42
CA ILE A 794 33.60 20.63 -12.10
C ILE A 794 34.49 21.46 -11.18
N PHE A 795 35.72 21.70 -11.63
CA PHE A 795 36.66 22.56 -10.92
C PHE A 795 36.71 23.93 -11.60
N ILE A 796 36.54 25.00 -10.83
CA ILE A 796 36.56 26.39 -11.29
C ILE A 796 37.63 27.14 -10.51
N LYS A 797 38.72 27.51 -11.19
CA LYS A 797 39.79 28.35 -10.69
C LYS A 797 39.58 29.81 -11.09
#